data_AF-A0AAN7IZD2-F1
#
_entry.id   AF-A0AAN7IZD2-F1
#
_cell.length_a   1.000
_cell.length_b   1.000
_cell.length_c   1.000
_cell.angle_alpha   90.00
_cell.angle_beta   90.00
_cell.angle_gamma   90.00
#
_symmetry.space_group_name_H-M   'P 1'
#
loop_
_entity.id
_entity.type
_entity.pdbx_description
1 polymer ?
#
loop_
_entity_poly.entity_id
_entity_poly.type
_entity_poly.pdbx_seq_one_letter_code
_entity_poly.pdbx_strand_id
1 'polypeptide(L)'
;MKIAEDNWSKAAGGGKDSGGERPFNPELVKEIYKTELLVTQYLENYLWPNFDPDAASFEHVISMILIVNEKFRENVAAWGIELSIAEKTNYLVFMINAFQSLGDEVVSDTVLRLASLQSWHSVSYGRLQMELCLNQELIKKWKRMIKREAKEATKRGELFDPSTKLEVKFLRNLIEEFLEVLDSTQVDDACVLYCERFMEFLIDLLSQLPTRRYLRPLVADVAVVAKCHLSALYKHEKGKLFAQLVDLLQFYEKFEINDHVGTQLTDDGAALRELVLANIGAINKRADLSKKLSELSPMDLRDLVCHKLKLISEEDPWSERVDFLIEVMVSFFEKQQSQKEAINALPLYPNEQIMWDKSLVPGINYSGEGCLALPKLNLQFLTLHDYLLQNFNLFRLESTYEIREDIQDAVPHLLAYINNEGETAFRGWSRMAVPIKEFKITEVKQPNIGEVKPSSVTTDVTFSISSYKAQIRSEWNALKEHDVLFLLSIRPSFEPLSAEEAAKASVPQRLGLQYVRGCEIIEVRDEEGILMNRGIFRQTNIKFKVIMNDFTGRIKRDEWKPPKGELRTVTVALDTAQYHMDVSNIAEKGADDVYGTFNILMRRKPNENNFKAILESIRDLMNEYCIVPDWLHNVFLGYGNPFAAQWTNMPDLLEIVDFKDTFLDADHLKDSFPDYQVCFINPDGRENLQPMPPFRIRLPKTQKGGSHALTGNKISGVDSADGVNMEDTLIVEAYTPPDPGPYPQDQPKQNSVRFTPTQIGAIISGIQPGLTMVVGPPGTGKTDTAVQILNVLYHNCPSQRTLIITHSN
;
A
#
# COMPACT_ATOMS: atom_id res chain seq x y z
N MET A 1 21.64 30.85 -4.14
CA MET A 1 21.06 31.75 -5.18
C MET A 1 22.13 32.40 -6.05
N LYS A 2 23.04 33.22 -5.48
CA LYS A 2 24.09 33.94 -6.23
C LYS A 2 24.94 33.05 -7.17
N ILE A 3 25.39 31.89 -6.72
CA ILE A 3 26.14 30.91 -7.55
C ILE A 3 25.36 30.54 -8.82
N ALA A 4 24.03 30.39 -8.74
CA ALA A 4 23.18 30.14 -9.90
C ALA A 4 23.17 31.34 -10.85
N GLU A 5 22.94 32.56 -10.34
CA GLU A 5 22.91 33.80 -11.13
C GLU A 5 24.24 34.07 -11.84
N ASP A 6 25.36 33.71 -11.22
CA ASP A 6 26.71 33.88 -11.77
C ASP A 6 27.06 32.81 -12.82
N ASN A 7 26.42 31.63 -12.82
CA ASN A 7 26.84 30.49 -13.66
C ASN A 7 25.78 29.91 -14.63
N TRP A 8 24.49 29.86 -14.31
CA TRP A 8 23.47 29.23 -15.20
C TRP A 8 22.03 29.78 -15.15
N SER A 9 21.65 30.54 -14.13
CA SER A 9 20.30 31.10 -14.01
C SER A 9 20.09 32.30 -14.93
N LYS A 10 18.94 32.32 -15.62
CA LYS A 10 18.53 33.41 -16.54
C LYS A 10 17.63 34.47 -15.87
N ALA A 11 17.40 34.38 -14.57
CA ALA A 11 16.28 35.07 -13.90
C ALA A 11 16.56 36.47 -13.33
N ALA A 12 17.81 36.96 -13.35
CA ALA A 12 18.18 38.23 -12.72
C ALA A 12 18.97 39.15 -13.67
N GLY A 13 18.29 40.12 -14.30
CA GLY A 13 18.93 41.22 -15.02
C GLY A 13 18.36 41.49 -16.41
N GLY A 14 17.36 42.37 -16.48
CA GLY A 14 16.91 42.96 -17.75
C GLY A 14 17.95 43.93 -18.32
N GLY A 15 18.94 43.41 -19.04
CA GLY A 15 19.99 44.19 -19.70
C GLY A 15 20.41 43.51 -21.01
N LYS A 16 20.57 44.30 -22.08
CA LYS A 16 20.90 43.79 -23.41
C LYS A 16 22.32 43.20 -23.48
N ASP A 17 22.47 42.27 -24.42
CA ASP A 17 23.73 41.86 -25.06
C ASP A 17 24.81 41.16 -24.20
N SER A 18 24.58 39.87 -23.92
CA SER A 18 25.65 38.86 -23.95
C SER A 18 25.08 37.45 -24.21
N GLY A 19 24.77 37.17 -25.48
CA GLY A 19 24.29 35.85 -25.94
C GLY A 19 25.41 34.81 -26.04
N GLY A 20 26.02 34.46 -24.91
CA GLY A 20 27.00 33.37 -24.81
C GLY A 20 26.64 32.45 -23.66
N GLU A 21 26.56 31.15 -23.91
CA GLU A 21 26.49 30.15 -22.85
C GLU A 21 27.77 30.24 -22.01
N ARG A 22 27.62 30.31 -20.68
CA ARG A 22 28.77 30.37 -19.77
C ARG A 22 29.46 29.00 -19.77
N PRO A 23 30.79 28.93 -19.92
CA PRO A 23 31.49 27.66 -20.03
C PRO A 23 31.37 26.85 -18.74
N PHE A 24 31.24 25.54 -18.89
CA PHE A 24 31.26 24.59 -17.78
C PHE A 24 32.60 24.64 -17.02
N ASN A 25 32.52 24.59 -15.69
CA ASN A 25 33.69 24.58 -14.81
C ASN A 25 33.61 23.38 -13.84
N PRO A 26 34.43 22.32 -14.02
CA PRO A 26 34.41 21.16 -13.14
C PRO A 26 34.91 21.47 -11.71
N GLU A 27 35.76 22.48 -11.52
CA GLU A 27 36.17 22.88 -10.16
C GLU A 27 35.02 23.57 -9.41
N LEU A 28 34.07 24.22 -10.10
CA LEU A 28 32.86 24.73 -9.46
C LEU A 28 31.97 23.58 -8.96
N VAL A 29 31.88 22.47 -9.70
CA VAL A 29 31.15 21.27 -9.24
C VAL A 29 31.76 20.72 -7.96
N LYS A 30 33.09 20.69 -7.88
CA LYS A 30 33.84 20.25 -6.71
C LYS A 30 33.77 21.21 -5.53
N GLU A 31 33.68 22.52 -5.78
CA GLU A 31 33.43 23.53 -4.75
C GLU A 31 32.00 23.39 -4.19
N ILE A 32 30.99 23.29 -5.05
CA ILE A 32 29.58 23.08 -4.69
C ILE A 32 29.42 21.79 -3.87
N TYR A 33 30.02 20.68 -4.32
CA TYR A 33 30.04 19.39 -3.59
C TYR A 33 30.68 19.47 -2.20
N LYS A 34 31.47 20.51 -1.92
CA LYS A 34 32.17 20.73 -0.64
C LYS A 34 31.64 21.91 0.18
N THR A 35 30.64 22.66 -0.30
CA THR A 35 30.17 23.90 0.35
C THR A 35 28.65 24.04 0.42
N GLU A 36 27.92 23.97 -0.69
CA GLU A 36 26.45 24.08 -0.73
C GLU A 36 25.87 23.38 -1.96
N LEU A 37 25.36 22.16 -1.84
CA LEU A 37 24.73 21.42 -2.95
C LEU A 37 23.39 21.99 -3.43
N LEU A 38 22.64 22.67 -2.56
CA LEU A 38 21.25 23.07 -2.82
C LEU A 38 21.16 24.38 -3.63
N VAL A 39 21.68 24.33 -4.85
CA VAL A 39 21.64 25.44 -5.81
C VAL A 39 20.50 25.24 -6.81
N THR A 40 19.68 26.28 -7.00
CA THR A 40 18.46 26.21 -7.82
C THR A 40 18.73 25.81 -9.27
N GLN A 41 18.01 24.80 -9.77
CA GLN A 41 18.12 24.28 -11.15
C GLN A 41 19.52 23.74 -11.52
N TYR A 42 20.29 23.29 -10.53
CA TYR A 42 21.68 22.83 -10.72
C TYR A 42 21.78 21.58 -11.60
N LEU A 43 20.85 20.62 -11.46
CA LEU A 43 20.81 19.42 -12.29
C LEU A 43 20.48 19.77 -13.75
N GLU A 44 19.39 20.51 -13.95
CA GLU A 44 18.79 20.78 -15.26
C GLU A 44 19.66 21.71 -16.13
N ASN A 45 20.28 22.71 -15.51
CA ASN A 45 20.99 23.78 -16.23
C ASN A 45 22.52 23.73 -16.12
N TYR A 46 23.10 22.84 -15.28
CA TYR A 46 24.56 22.80 -15.09
C TYR A 46 25.16 21.39 -15.07
N LEU A 47 24.62 20.45 -14.30
CA LEU A 47 25.18 19.08 -14.22
C LEU A 47 24.83 18.24 -15.46
N TRP A 48 23.55 18.13 -15.81
CA TRP A 48 23.09 17.25 -16.89
C TRP A 48 23.52 17.71 -18.29
N PRO A 49 23.43 19.01 -18.67
CA PRO A 49 23.88 19.45 -19.99
C PRO A 49 25.38 19.29 -20.24
N ASN A 50 26.17 19.16 -19.18
CA ASN A 50 27.64 19.03 -19.22
C ASN A 50 28.12 17.65 -18.73
N PHE A 51 27.24 16.66 -18.64
CA PHE A 51 27.62 15.31 -18.25
C PHE A 51 28.19 14.54 -19.46
N ASP A 52 29.45 14.12 -19.33
CA ASP A 52 30.13 13.21 -20.25
C ASP A 52 30.56 11.97 -19.47
N PRO A 53 30.08 10.75 -19.81
CA PRO A 53 30.41 9.54 -19.05
C PRO A 53 31.90 9.19 -19.05
N ASP A 54 32.67 9.63 -20.05
CA ASP A 54 34.12 9.35 -20.14
C ASP A 54 34.98 10.40 -19.41
N ALA A 55 34.41 11.57 -19.07
CA ALA A 55 35.13 12.71 -18.50
C ALA A 55 34.57 13.25 -17.15
N ALA A 56 33.40 12.78 -16.71
CA ALA A 56 32.79 13.23 -15.46
C ALA A 56 33.62 12.86 -14.23
N SER A 57 33.77 13.80 -13.29
CA SER A 57 34.43 13.54 -12.01
C SER A 57 33.50 12.82 -11.03
N PHE A 58 34.09 12.23 -9.99
CA PHE A 58 33.34 11.64 -8.88
C PHE A 58 32.34 12.64 -8.26
N GLU A 59 32.79 13.87 -8.01
CA GLU A 59 31.95 14.94 -7.45
C GLU A 59 30.78 15.31 -8.37
N HIS A 60 30.94 15.21 -9.70
CA HIS A 60 29.85 15.43 -10.67
C HIS A 60 28.78 14.34 -10.57
N VAL A 61 29.20 13.07 -10.55
CA VAL A 61 28.28 11.93 -10.45
C VAL A 61 27.55 11.91 -9.11
N ILE A 62 28.26 12.11 -7.99
CA ILE A 62 27.64 12.17 -6.67
C ILE A 62 26.74 13.40 -6.53
N SER A 63 27.10 14.56 -7.09
CA SER A 63 26.19 15.72 -7.10
C SER A 63 24.91 15.45 -7.88
N MET A 64 24.96 14.72 -8.99
CA MET A 64 23.75 14.29 -9.71
C MET A 64 22.88 13.34 -8.86
N ILE A 65 23.49 12.33 -8.22
CA ILE A 65 22.82 11.40 -7.30
C ILE A 65 22.13 12.14 -6.15
N LEU A 66 22.83 13.08 -5.51
CA LEU A 66 22.31 13.86 -4.39
C LEU A 66 21.15 14.77 -4.83
N ILE A 67 21.23 15.45 -5.98
CA ILE A 67 20.13 16.28 -6.46
C ILE A 67 18.93 15.43 -6.91
N VAL A 68 19.14 14.23 -7.44
CA VAL A 68 18.03 13.30 -7.71
C VAL A 68 17.37 12.87 -6.39
N ASN A 69 18.15 12.47 -5.38
CA ASN A 69 17.61 12.10 -4.07
C ASN A 69 16.86 13.26 -3.39
N GLU A 70 17.41 14.48 -3.44
CA GLU A 70 16.73 15.68 -2.93
C GLU A 70 15.44 15.99 -3.70
N LYS A 71 15.36 15.74 -5.02
CA LYS A 71 14.10 15.86 -5.76
C LYS A 71 13.01 14.88 -5.29
N PHE A 72 13.39 13.78 -4.64
CA PHE A 72 12.47 12.85 -3.97
C PHE A 72 12.21 13.20 -2.48
N ARG A 73 12.92 14.18 -1.87
CA ARG A 73 13.02 14.33 -0.40
C ARG A 73 12.93 15.76 0.16
N GLU A 74 13.44 16.76 -0.56
CA GLU A 74 13.67 18.16 -0.19
C GLU A 74 13.92 18.44 1.32
N ASN A 75 15.15 18.18 1.79
CA ASN A 75 15.96 19.03 2.71
C ASN A 75 17.16 18.29 3.39
N VAL A 76 18.36 18.35 2.76
CA VAL A 76 19.76 18.51 3.30
C VAL A 76 20.28 17.57 4.42
N ALA A 77 21.52 17.05 4.47
CA ALA A 77 22.81 17.34 3.79
C ALA A 77 23.82 16.14 3.83
N ALA A 78 24.93 16.15 3.04
CA ALA A 78 25.97 15.09 3.06
C ALA A 78 27.40 15.55 2.60
N TRP A 79 28.46 14.80 2.95
CA TRP A 79 29.88 15.02 2.57
C TRP A 79 30.68 13.70 2.36
N GLY A 80 31.76 13.73 1.55
CA GLY A 80 32.64 12.58 1.24
C GLY A 80 33.99 12.52 1.97
N ILE A 81 35.02 11.77 1.53
CA ILE A 81 35.28 11.04 0.24
C ILE A 81 36.11 9.76 0.55
N GLU A 82 36.15 8.78 -0.38
CA GLU A 82 36.24 7.32 -0.16
C GLU A 82 34.89 6.87 0.41
N LEU A 83 34.05 6.19 -0.41
CA LEU A 83 32.59 6.13 -0.24
C LEU A 83 32.19 5.97 1.23
N SER A 84 31.91 7.10 1.87
CA SER A 84 31.62 7.14 3.29
C SER A 84 30.31 6.39 3.52
N ILE A 85 30.04 5.92 4.74
CA ILE A 85 28.75 5.27 5.02
C ILE A 85 27.57 6.20 4.62
N ALA A 86 27.74 7.53 4.71
CA ALA A 86 26.78 8.51 4.19
C ALA A 86 26.71 8.57 2.64
N GLU A 87 27.82 8.54 1.91
CA GLU A 87 27.81 8.48 0.44
C GLU A 87 27.23 7.15 -0.07
N LYS A 88 27.58 6.02 0.57
CA LYS A 88 27.00 4.70 0.29
C LYS A 88 25.50 4.68 0.54
N THR A 89 25.04 5.28 1.64
CA THR A 89 23.61 5.43 1.94
C THR A 89 22.90 6.24 0.85
N ASN A 90 23.49 7.34 0.38
CA ASN A 90 22.92 8.14 -0.70
C ASN A 90 22.91 7.40 -2.04
N TYR A 91 23.94 6.60 -2.33
CA TYR A 91 23.93 5.70 -3.49
C TYR A 91 22.80 4.67 -3.39
N LEU A 92 22.59 4.04 -2.23
CA LEU A 92 21.45 3.13 -2.02
C LEU A 92 20.10 3.82 -2.20
N VAL A 93 19.91 5.03 -1.67
CA VAL A 93 18.67 5.80 -1.86
C VAL A 93 18.43 6.11 -3.35
N PHE A 94 19.47 6.41 -4.11
CA PHE A 94 19.34 6.58 -5.56
C PHE A 94 18.96 5.27 -6.27
N MET A 95 19.56 4.14 -5.89
CA MET A 95 19.21 2.83 -6.44
C MET A 95 17.77 2.43 -6.08
N ILE A 96 17.31 2.72 -4.85
CA ILE A 96 15.91 2.58 -4.41
C ILE A 96 14.99 3.39 -5.34
N ASN A 97 15.25 4.68 -5.51
CA ASN A 97 14.46 5.57 -6.37
C ASN A 97 14.41 5.08 -7.84
N ALA A 98 15.53 4.59 -8.37
CA ALA A 98 15.61 4.05 -9.71
C ALA A 98 14.81 2.73 -9.87
N PHE A 99 14.90 1.81 -8.90
CA PHE A 99 14.13 0.56 -8.91
C PHE A 99 12.66 0.72 -8.51
N GLN A 100 12.25 1.84 -7.94
CA GLN A 100 10.83 2.22 -7.79
C GLN A 100 10.28 2.83 -9.09
N SER A 101 11.14 3.39 -9.95
CA SER A 101 10.76 4.14 -11.15
C SER A 101 10.66 3.28 -12.42
N LEU A 102 10.34 1.99 -12.32
CA LEU A 102 10.24 1.05 -13.46
C LEU A 102 9.11 1.37 -14.46
N GLY A 103 8.24 2.32 -14.14
CA GLY A 103 7.25 2.87 -15.08
C GLY A 103 7.85 3.78 -16.16
N ASP A 104 9.08 4.27 -15.96
CA ASP A 104 9.85 4.94 -17.02
C ASP A 104 10.63 3.90 -17.84
N GLU A 105 10.40 3.87 -19.16
CA GLU A 105 11.00 2.86 -20.05
C GLU A 105 12.54 2.93 -20.06
N VAL A 106 13.14 4.13 -19.98
CA VAL A 106 14.60 4.33 -20.03
C VAL A 106 15.26 3.86 -18.74
N VAL A 107 14.65 4.13 -17.59
CA VAL A 107 15.09 3.62 -16.29
C VAL A 107 14.96 2.09 -16.26
N SER A 108 13.79 1.57 -16.67
CA SER A 108 13.47 0.14 -16.63
C SER A 108 14.43 -0.71 -17.48
N ASP A 109 14.67 -0.32 -18.74
CA ASP A 109 15.64 -0.98 -19.64
C ASP A 109 17.09 -0.93 -19.11
N THR A 110 17.40 0.06 -18.26
CA THR A 110 18.71 0.20 -17.64
C THR A 110 18.85 -0.68 -16.40
N VAL A 111 17.97 -0.55 -15.41
CA VAL A 111 18.14 -1.19 -14.10
C VAL A 111 17.73 -2.66 -14.08
N LEU A 112 16.75 -3.08 -14.89
CA LEU A 112 16.33 -4.50 -14.93
C LEU A 112 17.40 -5.45 -15.47
N ARG A 113 18.43 -4.93 -16.17
CA ARG A 113 19.61 -5.72 -16.55
C ARG A 113 20.37 -6.23 -15.33
N LEU A 114 20.46 -5.43 -14.27
CA LEU A 114 21.13 -5.76 -13.00
C LEU A 114 20.36 -6.80 -12.17
N ALA A 115 19.03 -6.85 -12.34
CA ALA A 115 18.15 -7.84 -11.70
C ALA A 115 17.74 -8.98 -12.66
N SER A 116 18.54 -9.25 -13.70
CA SER A 116 18.24 -10.26 -14.71
C SER A 116 18.71 -11.67 -14.31
N LEU A 117 18.31 -12.68 -15.09
CA LEU A 117 18.75 -14.08 -14.92
C LEU A 117 20.29 -14.23 -14.99
N GLN A 118 21.05 -13.26 -15.52
CA GLN A 118 22.51 -13.30 -15.50
C GLN A 118 23.08 -13.30 -14.08
N SER A 119 22.40 -12.66 -13.12
CA SER A 119 22.78 -12.65 -11.70
C SER A 119 22.99 -14.05 -11.12
N TRP A 120 22.31 -15.08 -11.64
CA TRP A 120 22.48 -16.48 -11.19
C TRP A 120 23.88 -17.07 -11.48
N HIS A 121 24.75 -16.37 -12.20
CA HIS A 121 26.18 -16.72 -12.28
C HIS A 121 26.94 -16.47 -10.95
N SER A 122 26.40 -15.69 -10.01
CA SER A 122 26.97 -15.46 -8.66
C SER A 122 26.25 -16.23 -7.54
N VAL A 123 25.28 -17.07 -7.89
CA VAL A 123 24.56 -17.98 -6.97
C VAL A 123 25.34 -19.30 -6.86
N SER A 124 25.35 -19.91 -5.67
CA SER A 124 26.03 -21.20 -5.46
C SER A 124 25.53 -22.27 -6.43
N TYR A 125 26.42 -23.20 -6.81
CA TYR A 125 26.07 -24.29 -7.72
C TYR A 125 24.93 -25.16 -7.17
N GLY A 126 24.89 -25.36 -5.85
CA GLY A 126 23.82 -26.09 -5.17
C GLY A 126 22.47 -25.41 -5.32
N ARG A 127 22.40 -24.10 -5.05
CA ARG A 127 21.16 -23.33 -5.19
C ARG A 127 20.71 -23.19 -6.64
N LEU A 128 21.64 -22.97 -7.57
CA LEU A 128 21.36 -22.94 -9.01
C LEU A 128 20.73 -24.27 -9.48
N GLN A 129 21.19 -25.41 -8.98
CA GLN A 129 20.56 -26.71 -9.28
C GLN A 129 19.12 -26.77 -8.77
N MET A 130 18.85 -26.31 -7.54
CA MET A 130 17.49 -26.34 -6.97
C MET A 130 16.50 -25.54 -7.81
N GLU A 131 16.80 -24.27 -8.09
CA GLU A 131 15.90 -23.37 -8.84
C GLU A 131 15.68 -23.88 -10.29
N LEU A 132 16.72 -24.43 -10.93
CA LEU A 132 16.61 -25.02 -12.27
C LEU A 132 15.83 -26.35 -12.28
N CYS A 133 15.90 -27.15 -11.21
CA CYS A 133 15.12 -28.38 -11.08
C CYS A 133 13.63 -28.11 -10.86
N LEU A 134 13.28 -27.03 -10.15
CA LEU A 134 11.90 -26.60 -9.93
C LEU A 134 11.22 -26.09 -11.21
N ASN A 135 11.98 -25.58 -12.19
CA ASN A 135 11.42 -25.03 -13.44
C ASN A 135 12.20 -25.46 -14.70
N GLN A 136 11.67 -26.47 -15.41
CA GLN A 136 12.27 -27.00 -16.64
C GLN A 136 12.38 -25.99 -17.79
N GLU A 137 11.58 -24.92 -17.81
CA GLU A 137 11.73 -23.86 -18.82
C GLU A 137 12.99 -23.03 -18.59
N LEU A 138 13.34 -22.78 -17.33
CA LEU A 138 14.55 -22.03 -16.98
C LEU A 138 15.80 -22.78 -17.44
N ILE A 139 15.82 -24.11 -17.36
CA ILE A 139 16.93 -24.92 -17.92
C ILE A 139 17.16 -24.59 -19.40
N LYS A 140 16.09 -24.41 -20.18
CA LYS A 140 16.17 -24.04 -21.60
C LYS A 140 16.61 -22.58 -21.77
N LYS A 141 16.07 -21.65 -20.97
CA LYS A 141 16.42 -20.21 -20.99
C LYS A 141 17.89 -19.97 -20.61
N TRP A 142 18.35 -20.56 -19.50
CA TRP A 142 19.73 -20.56 -19.00
C TRP A 142 20.74 -21.10 -20.03
N LYS A 143 20.50 -22.31 -20.56
CA LYS A 143 21.39 -22.89 -21.59
C LYS A 143 21.46 -22.07 -22.88
N ARG A 144 20.35 -21.43 -23.28
CA ARG A 144 20.34 -20.51 -24.44
C ARG A 144 21.13 -19.24 -24.17
N MET A 145 20.99 -18.65 -22.98
CA MET A 145 21.73 -17.46 -22.56
C MET A 145 23.24 -17.72 -22.60
N ILE A 146 23.72 -18.73 -21.86
CA ILE A 146 25.16 -19.07 -21.81
C ILE A 146 25.72 -19.29 -23.23
N LYS A 147 24.99 -20.02 -24.09
CA LYS A 147 25.41 -20.25 -25.48
C LYS A 147 25.45 -18.98 -26.33
N ARG A 148 24.53 -18.03 -26.12
CA ARG A 148 24.53 -16.72 -26.79
C ARG A 148 25.75 -15.91 -26.36
N GLU A 149 25.98 -15.80 -25.07
CA GLU A 149 27.02 -14.94 -24.51
C GLU A 149 28.43 -15.46 -24.77
N ALA A 150 28.63 -16.79 -24.71
CA ALA A 150 29.87 -17.40 -25.13
C ALA A 150 30.17 -17.12 -26.62
N LYS A 151 29.14 -17.12 -27.49
CA LYS A 151 29.28 -16.76 -28.91
C LYS A 151 29.59 -15.27 -29.10
N GLU A 152 29.10 -14.39 -28.24
CA GLU A 152 29.38 -12.95 -28.27
C GLU A 152 30.79 -12.60 -27.78
N ALA A 153 31.25 -13.22 -26.68
CA ALA A 153 32.65 -13.12 -26.24
C ALA A 153 33.61 -13.62 -27.34
N THR A 154 33.32 -14.79 -27.93
CA THR A 154 34.10 -15.32 -29.07
C THR A 154 34.14 -14.35 -30.26
N LYS A 155 33.04 -13.62 -30.55
CA LYS A 155 33.02 -12.60 -31.62
C LYS A 155 33.89 -11.37 -31.31
N ARG A 156 34.06 -11.01 -30.03
CA ARG A 156 34.94 -9.91 -29.59
C ARG A 156 36.40 -10.34 -29.40
N GLY A 157 36.69 -11.64 -29.52
CA GLY A 157 38.03 -12.19 -29.25
C GLY A 157 38.32 -12.41 -27.76
N GLU A 158 37.29 -12.35 -26.92
CA GLU A 158 37.37 -12.48 -25.46
C GLU A 158 37.11 -13.92 -25.01
N LEU A 159 37.73 -14.33 -23.89
CA LEU A 159 37.30 -15.54 -23.19
C LEU A 159 35.96 -15.28 -22.49
N PHE A 160 35.04 -16.25 -22.53
CA PHE A 160 33.77 -16.12 -21.83
C PHE A 160 33.95 -16.34 -20.32
N ASP A 161 34.05 -15.25 -19.58
CA ASP A 161 34.07 -15.24 -18.11
C ASP A 161 32.92 -14.39 -17.55
N PRO A 162 31.81 -15.02 -17.10
CA PRO A 162 30.70 -14.32 -16.45
C PRO A 162 31.10 -13.54 -15.20
N SER A 163 32.14 -13.97 -14.48
CA SER A 163 32.55 -13.36 -13.20
C SER A 163 33.07 -11.93 -13.37
N THR A 164 33.42 -11.51 -14.59
CA THR A 164 33.85 -10.13 -14.88
C THR A 164 32.70 -9.16 -15.14
N LYS A 165 31.48 -9.65 -15.33
CA LYS A 165 30.33 -8.82 -15.72
C LYS A 165 29.70 -8.07 -14.55
N LEU A 166 29.31 -6.83 -14.82
CA LEU A 166 28.59 -6.00 -13.85
C LEU A 166 27.25 -6.63 -13.45
N GLU A 167 26.47 -7.11 -14.42
CA GLU A 167 25.14 -7.72 -14.22
C GLU A 167 25.18 -9.02 -13.39
N VAL A 168 26.36 -9.63 -13.23
CA VAL A 168 26.58 -10.82 -12.40
C VAL A 168 26.98 -10.44 -10.98
N LYS A 169 27.90 -9.47 -10.86
CA LYS A 169 28.49 -9.05 -9.57
C LYS A 169 27.66 -8.03 -8.81
N PHE A 170 26.92 -7.16 -9.46
CA PHE A 170 26.37 -5.95 -8.86
C PHE A 170 25.59 -6.20 -7.55
N LEU A 171 24.51 -6.99 -7.61
CA LEU A 171 23.68 -7.27 -6.44
C LEU A 171 24.39 -8.16 -5.41
N ARG A 172 25.24 -9.10 -5.85
CA ARG A 172 26.03 -9.96 -4.95
C ARG A 172 27.00 -9.13 -4.11
N ASN A 173 27.81 -8.30 -4.77
CA ASN A 173 28.80 -7.43 -4.14
C ASN A 173 28.14 -6.43 -3.17
N LEU A 174 26.99 -5.86 -3.54
CA LEU A 174 26.23 -4.97 -2.65
C LEU A 174 25.74 -5.68 -1.38
N ILE A 175 25.28 -6.93 -1.49
CA ILE A 175 24.87 -7.74 -0.33
C ILE A 175 26.09 -8.10 0.54
N GLU A 176 27.23 -8.44 -0.08
CA GLU A 176 28.46 -8.77 0.65
C GLU A 176 29.02 -7.53 1.37
N GLU A 177 29.05 -6.37 0.72
CA GLU A 177 29.41 -5.08 1.34
C GLU A 177 28.48 -4.73 2.52
N PHE A 178 27.17 -4.96 2.37
CA PHE A 178 26.21 -4.78 3.46
C PHE A 178 26.53 -5.68 4.67
N LEU A 179 26.87 -6.94 4.43
CA LEU A 179 27.22 -7.87 5.51
C LEU A 179 28.52 -7.48 6.21
N GLU A 180 29.51 -6.95 5.48
CA GLU A 180 30.74 -6.40 6.08
C GLU A 180 30.44 -5.20 7.00
N VAL A 181 29.51 -4.31 6.63
CA VAL A 181 29.07 -3.21 7.49
C VAL A 181 28.28 -3.73 8.70
N LEU A 182 27.42 -4.73 8.50
CA LEU A 182 26.60 -5.33 9.57
C LEU A 182 27.43 -6.07 10.63
N ASP A 183 28.51 -6.73 10.23
CA ASP A 183 29.46 -7.42 11.13
C ASP A 183 30.46 -6.45 11.80
N SER A 184 30.44 -5.16 11.46
CA SER A 184 31.32 -4.17 12.09
C SER A 184 31.01 -3.98 13.57
N THR A 185 32.05 -3.79 14.39
CA THR A 185 31.94 -3.84 15.86
C THR A 185 31.38 -2.57 16.51
N GLN A 186 31.05 -1.53 15.72
CA GLN A 186 30.59 -0.24 16.23
C GLN A 186 29.18 0.07 15.71
N VAL A 187 28.21 0.18 16.62
CA VAL A 187 26.84 0.62 16.31
C VAL A 187 26.79 2.15 16.25
N ASP A 188 27.42 2.72 15.21
CA ASP A 188 27.28 4.13 14.88
C ASP A 188 25.99 4.40 14.09
N ASP A 189 25.46 5.63 14.20
CA ASP A 189 24.15 5.98 13.64
C ASP A 189 24.12 6.01 12.11
N ALA A 190 25.27 6.18 11.45
CA ALA A 190 25.36 6.12 9.98
C ALA A 190 25.34 4.68 9.48
N CYS A 191 26.03 3.76 10.16
CA CYS A 191 25.98 2.32 9.87
C CYS A 191 24.57 1.75 10.09
N VAL A 192 23.88 2.16 11.16
CA VAL A 192 22.47 1.81 11.38
C VAL A 192 21.62 2.27 10.20
N LEU A 193 21.71 3.55 9.82
CA LEU A 193 20.94 4.10 8.69
C LEU A 193 21.26 3.41 7.35
N TYR A 194 22.52 3.05 7.10
CA TYR A 194 22.92 2.31 5.91
C TYR A 194 22.32 0.90 5.89
N CYS A 195 22.41 0.15 6.99
CA CYS A 195 21.81 -1.18 7.10
C CYS A 195 20.28 -1.12 6.95
N GLU A 196 19.63 -0.11 7.51
CA GLU A 196 18.21 0.17 7.35
C GLU A 196 17.81 0.46 5.90
N ARG A 197 18.52 1.37 5.20
CA ARG A 197 18.32 1.62 3.76
C ARG A 197 18.64 0.39 2.92
N PHE A 198 19.56 -0.48 3.33
CA PHE A 198 19.83 -1.72 2.61
C PHE A 198 18.69 -2.74 2.75
N MET A 199 18.06 -2.84 3.92
CA MET A 199 16.83 -3.64 4.06
C MET A 199 15.69 -3.07 3.22
N GLU A 200 15.48 -1.76 3.24
CA GLU A 200 14.52 -1.08 2.36
C GLU A 200 14.75 -1.41 0.87
N PHE A 201 16.01 -1.36 0.42
CA PHE A 201 16.39 -1.72 -0.95
C PHE A 201 16.05 -3.18 -1.30
N LEU A 202 16.35 -4.14 -0.41
CA LEU A 202 15.99 -5.54 -0.66
C LEU A 202 14.48 -5.78 -0.61
N ILE A 203 13.75 -5.11 0.29
CA ILE A 203 12.29 -5.18 0.39
C ILE A 203 11.65 -4.72 -0.92
N ASP A 204 12.00 -3.53 -1.41
CA ASP A 204 11.48 -2.97 -2.66
C ASP A 204 11.80 -3.85 -3.90
N LEU A 205 12.93 -4.55 -3.87
CA LEU A 205 13.29 -5.48 -4.95
C LEU A 205 12.58 -6.83 -4.86
N LEU A 206 12.12 -7.26 -3.68
CA LEU A 206 11.36 -8.50 -3.51
C LEU A 206 9.83 -8.28 -3.53
N SER A 207 9.34 -7.06 -3.30
CA SER A 207 7.91 -6.69 -3.37
C SER A 207 7.39 -6.42 -4.78
N GLN A 208 8.25 -6.46 -5.81
CA GLN A 208 7.83 -6.35 -7.21
C GLN A 208 8.35 -7.51 -8.07
N LEU A 209 7.46 -8.11 -8.87
CA LEU A 209 7.72 -9.34 -9.60
C LEU A 209 8.90 -9.29 -10.61
N PRO A 210 9.15 -8.17 -11.34
CA PRO A 210 10.24 -8.11 -12.33
C PRO A 210 11.64 -8.35 -11.75
N THR A 211 11.92 -7.78 -10.58
CA THR A 211 13.21 -7.90 -9.88
C THR A 211 13.26 -9.12 -8.97
N ARG A 212 12.17 -9.40 -8.23
CA ARG A 212 12.02 -10.55 -7.33
C ARG A 212 12.44 -11.86 -7.99
N ARG A 213 11.98 -12.08 -9.23
CA ARG A 213 12.09 -13.35 -9.97
C ARG A 213 13.50 -13.96 -10.00
N TYR A 214 14.53 -13.13 -10.09
CA TYR A 214 15.92 -13.59 -10.14
C TYR A 214 16.71 -13.22 -8.89
N LEU A 215 16.26 -12.22 -8.12
CA LEU A 215 16.92 -11.79 -6.88
C LEU A 215 16.56 -12.64 -5.66
N ARG A 216 15.31 -13.10 -5.49
CA ARG A 216 14.92 -13.92 -4.31
C ARG A 216 15.85 -15.14 -4.13
N PRO A 217 16.23 -15.88 -5.20
CA PRO A 217 17.22 -16.96 -5.06
C PRO A 217 18.59 -16.51 -4.56
N LEU A 218 19.06 -15.32 -4.95
CA LEU A 218 20.36 -14.77 -4.53
C LEU A 218 20.35 -14.30 -3.07
N VAL A 219 19.31 -13.59 -2.63
CA VAL A 219 19.13 -13.18 -1.22
C VAL A 219 19.11 -14.40 -0.30
N ALA A 220 18.43 -15.46 -0.74
CA ALA A 220 18.31 -16.71 -0.01
C ALA A 220 19.58 -17.59 -0.09
N ASP A 221 20.38 -17.52 -1.17
CA ASP A 221 21.70 -18.21 -1.29
C ASP A 221 22.74 -17.66 -0.31
N VAL A 222 22.68 -16.35 -0.05
CA VAL A 222 23.54 -15.66 0.92
C VAL A 222 23.00 -15.75 2.35
N ALA A 223 21.74 -16.19 2.51
CA ALA A 223 20.95 -16.20 3.75
C ALA A 223 20.97 -14.88 4.51
N VAL A 224 20.66 -13.79 3.80
CA VAL A 224 20.64 -12.43 4.34
C VAL A 224 19.81 -12.34 5.63
N VAL A 225 18.57 -12.86 5.63
CA VAL A 225 17.68 -12.83 6.80
C VAL A 225 18.28 -13.56 8.02
N ALA A 226 18.87 -14.74 7.83
CA ALA A 226 19.51 -15.49 8.92
C ALA A 226 20.70 -14.74 9.52
N LYS A 227 21.53 -14.12 8.66
CA LYS A 227 22.66 -13.28 9.09
C LYS A 227 22.17 -12.04 9.85
N CYS A 228 21.07 -11.42 9.39
CA CYS A 228 20.45 -10.29 10.06
C CYS A 228 19.91 -10.65 11.46
N HIS A 229 19.16 -11.74 11.63
CA HIS A 229 18.66 -12.19 12.94
C HIS A 229 19.78 -12.47 13.96
N LEU A 230 20.94 -12.92 13.49
CA LEU A 230 22.09 -13.22 14.32
C LEU A 230 23.00 -12.01 14.59
N SER A 231 22.83 -10.92 13.85
CA SER A 231 23.60 -9.68 14.03
C SER A 231 23.43 -9.08 15.42
N ALA A 232 24.43 -8.31 15.87
CA ALA A 232 24.32 -7.51 17.07
C ALA A 232 23.24 -6.42 16.93
N LEU A 233 23.09 -5.85 15.73
CA LEU A 233 22.16 -4.76 15.44
C LEU A 233 20.70 -5.16 15.66
N TYR A 234 20.26 -6.33 15.20
CA TYR A 234 18.87 -6.81 15.35
C TYR A 234 18.42 -6.89 16.82
N LYS A 235 19.34 -7.10 17.76
CA LYS A 235 19.08 -7.19 19.21
C LYS A 235 19.34 -5.87 19.97
N HIS A 236 19.84 -4.85 19.28
CA HIS A 236 20.26 -3.59 19.88
C HIS A 236 19.10 -2.59 19.91
N GLU A 237 19.01 -1.74 20.94
CA GLU A 237 17.92 -0.76 21.09
C GLU A 237 17.83 0.21 19.90
N LYS A 238 18.98 0.70 19.39
CA LYS A 238 19.03 1.50 18.15
C LYS A 238 18.58 0.74 16.90
N GLY A 239 18.68 -0.59 16.88
CA GLY A 239 18.36 -1.42 15.73
C GLY A 239 16.90 -1.85 15.65
N LYS A 240 15.99 -1.24 16.42
CA LYS A 240 14.57 -1.59 16.42
C LYS A 240 13.91 -1.47 15.04
N LEU A 241 14.21 -0.40 14.30
CA LEU A 241 13.71 -0.18 12.94
C LEU A 241 14.36 -1.17 11.96
N PHE A 242 15.68 -1.37 12.04
CA PHE A 242 16.36 -2.46 11.31
C PHE A 242 15.70 -3.83 11.54
N ALA A 243 15.37 -4.20 12.77
CA ALA A 243 14.69 -5.46 13.08
C ALA A 243 13.29 -5.55 12.43
N GLN A 244 12.48 -4.49 12.52
CA GLN A 244 11.17 -4.40 11.85
C GLN A 244 11.29 -4.57 10.32
N LEU A 245 12.37 -4.06 9.71
CA LEU A 245 12.63 -4.22 8.27
C LEU A 245 13.15 -5.63 7.93
N VAL A 246 13.94 -6.26 8.78
CA VAL A 246 14.38 -7.65 8.60
C VAL A 246 13.19 -8.61 8.64
N ASP A 247 12.25 -8.39 9.57
CA ASP A 247 11.00 -9.16 9.64
C ASP A 247 10.13 -8.95 8.37
N LEU A 248 10.08 -7.72 7.85
CA LEU A 248 9.39 -7.40 6.58
C LEU A 248 10.10 -7.99 5.35
N LEU A 249 11.43 -8.02 5.34
CA LEU A 249 12.22 -8.71 4.31
C LEU A 249 11.97 -10.22 4.34
N GLN A 250 11.92 -10.82 5.54
CA GLN A 250 11.57 -12.23 5.71
C GLN A 250 10.17 -12.53 5.16
N PHE A 251 9.19 -11.66 5.44
CA PHE A 251 7.83 -11.77 4.90
C PHE A 251 7.84 -11.79 3.36
N TYR A 252 8.56 -10.86 2.71
CA TYR A 252 8.64 -10.87 1.25
C TYR A 252 9.47 -12.04 0.70
N GLU A 253 10.59 -12.44 1.32
CA GLU A 253 11.37 -13.61 0.89
C GLU A 253 10.50 -14.88 0.86
N LYS A 254 9.66 -15.06 1.89
CA LYS A 254 8.76 -16.21 2.07
C LYS A 254 7.37 -16.04 1.43
N PHE A 255 7.08 -14.92 0.76
CA PHE A 255 5.76 -14.60 0.22
C PHE A 255 5.20 -15.71 -0.69
N GLU A 256 3.92 -16.03 -0.52
CA GLU A 256 3.20 -17.16 -1.14
C GLU A 256 2.88 -16.93 -2.64
N ILE A 257 3.91 -16.74 -3.48
CA ILE A 257 3.79 -16.46 -4.92
C ILE A 257 4.73 -17.32 -5.76
N ASN A 258 4.29 -17.67 -6.98
CA ASN A 258 5.16 -18.22 -8.01
C ASN A 258 5.94 -17.09 -8.71
N ASP A 259 7.24 -16.95 -8.38
CA ASP A 259 8.17 -15.96 -8.94
C ASP A 259 8.21 -15.86 -10.49
N HIS A 260 7.79 -16.91 -11.20
CA HIS A 260 7.81 -16.94 -12.67
C HIS A 260 6.46 -16.59 -13.30
N VAL A 261 5.35 -17.01 -12.70
CA VAL A 261 4.00 -16.80 -13.27
C VAL A 261 3.30 -15.59 -12.65
N GLY A 262 3.64 -15.20 -11.42
CA GLY A 262 2.92 -14.18 -10.64
C GLY A 262 1.68 -14.70 -9.93
N THR A 263 1.36 -15.99 -10.04
CA THR A 263 0.19 -16.59 -9.38
C THR A 263 0.45 -16.86 -7.90
N GLN A 264 -0.53 -16.55 -7.05
CA GLN A 264 -0.51 -16.94 -5.64
C GLN A 264 -0.43 -18.47 -5.50
N LEU A 265 0.31 -18.93 -4.49
CA LEU A 265 0.37 -20.35 -4.13
C LEU A 265 -0.86 -20.73 -3.31
N THR A 266 -1.40 -21.94 -3.52
CA THR A 266 -2.49 -22.48 -2.69
C THR A 266 -1.94 -23.19 -1.45
N ASP A 267 -2.75 -23.25 -0.39
CA ASP A 267 -2.40 -23.86 0.91
C ASP A 267 -1.90 -25.32 0.79
N ASP A 268 -2.27 -26.03 -0.28
CA ASP A 268 -1.85 -27.41 -0.59
C ASP A 268 -0.34 -27.56 -0.94
N GLY A 269 0.41 -26.47 -1.09
CA GLY A 269 1.75 -26.47 -1.70
C GLY A 269 2.93 -26.90 -0.82
N ALA A 270 2.84 -26.79 0.51
CA ALA A 270 4.00 -26.86 1.42
C ALA A 270 4.30 -28.27 1.99
N ALA A 271 4.34 -29.30 1.14
CA ALA A 271 4.62 -30.67 1.56
C ALA A 271 6.13 -30.92 1.80
N LEU A 272 6.60 -30.61 3.01
CA LEU A 272 7.96 -30.92 3.47
C LEU A 272 8.22 -32.45 3.51
N ARG A 273 9.22 -32.91 2.74
CA ARG A 273 9.66 -34.31 2.74
C ARG A 273 10.78 -34.56 3.75
N GLU A 274 10.44 -35.40 4.74
CA GLU A 274 11.33 -36.28 5.51
C GLU A 274 12.49 -35.65 6.31
N LEU A 275 12.20 -35.31 7.58
CA LEU A 275 13.18 -35.52 8.66
C LEU A 275 12.90 -36.90 9.30
N VAL A 276 13.85 -37.83 9.18
CA VAL A 276 13.60 -39.22 8.75
C VAL A 276 12.66 -40.10 9.61
N LEU A 277 12.38 -39.81 10.88
CA LEU A 277 11.46 -40.61 11.73
C LEU A 277 10.57 -39.82 12.70
N ALA A 278 10.65 -38.49 12.73
CA ALA A 278 9.83 -37.68 13.64
C ALA A 278 8.50 -37.29 12.97
N ASN A 279 7.40 -37.26 13.73
CA ASN A 279 6.19 -36.60 13.27
C ASN A 279 6.51 -35.11 13.00
N ILE A 280 6.14 -34.61 11.82
CA ILE A 280 6.36 -33.21 11.40
C ILE A 280 5.80 -32.24 12.45
N GLY A 281 4.65 -32.54 13.05
CA GLY A 281 4.05 -31.74 14.13
C GLY A 281 4.84 -31.69 15.45
N ALA A 282 5.92 -32.47 15.57
CA ALA A 282 6.83 -32.49 16.73
C ALA A 282 8.23 -31.91 16.41
N ILE A 283 8.39 -31.29 15.22
CA ILE A 283 9.60 -30.57 14.78
C ILE A 283 9.28 -29.26 14.03
N ASN A 284 8.01 -28.89 13.91
CA ASN A 284 7.59 -27.70 13.16
C ASN A 284 7.74 -26.39 13.93
N LYS A 285 7.92 -26.44 15.26
CA LYS A 285 8.20 -25.26 16.09
C LYS A 285 9.69 -24.96 16.12
N ARG A 286 10.02 -23.69 15.94
CA ARG A 286 11.37 -23.11 16.05
C ARG A 286 12.21 -23.63 17.22
N ALA A 287 11.65 -23.62 18.44
CA ALA A 287 12.34 -24.08 19.65
C ALA A 287 12.64 -25.60 19.65
N ASP A 288 11.67 -26.42 19.21
CA ASP A 288 11.82 -27.89 19.17
C ASP A 288 12.81 -28.33 18.07
N LEU A 289 12.80 -27.63 16.93
CA LEU A 289 13.72 -27.84 15.83
C LEU A 289 15.15 -27.43 16.19
N SER A 290 15.32 -26.21 16.70
CA SER A 290 16.63 -25.68 17.15
C SER A 290 17.28 -26.61 18.18
N LYS A 291 16.50 -27.08 19.17
CA LYS A 291 16.96 -28.04 20.17
C LYS A 291 17.50 -29.34 19.52
N LYS A 292 16.75 -29.95 18.61
CA LYS A 292 17.17 -31.19 17.94
C LYS A 292 18.38 -31.00 17.03
N LEU A 293 18.50 -29.86 16.35
CA LEU A 293 19.66 -29.54 15.53
C LEU A 293 20.92 -29.33 16.38
N SER A 294 20.78 -28.81 17.61
CA SER A 294 21.90 -28.65 18.55
C SER A 294 22.48 -29.97 19.09
N GLU A 295 21.82 -31.11 18.86
CA GLU A 295 22.32 -32.46 19.20
C GLU A 295 23.26 -33.04 18.13
N LEU A 296 23.34 -32.43 16.93
CA LEU A 296 24.22 -32.86 15.85
C LEU A 296 25.66 -32.36 16.05
N SER A 297 26.64 -33.09 15.53
CA SER A 297 28.02 -32.58 15.49
C SER A 297 28.14 -31.42 14.50
N PRO A 298 29.07 -30.46 14.71
CA PRO A 298 29.28 -29.35 13.77
C PRO A 298 29.58 -29.82 12.34
N MET A 299 30.31 -30.93 12.18
CA MET A 299 30.62 -31.51 10.87
C MET A 299 29.39 -32.11 10.20
N ASP A 300 28.57 -32.86 10.94
CA ASP A 300 27.32 -33.45 10.41
C ASP A 300 26.31 -32.36 10.01
N LEU A 301 26.23 -31.28 10.80
CA LEU A 301 25.37 -30.14 10.51
C LEU A 301 25.84 -29.36 9.28
N ARG A 302 27.16 -29.13 9.11
CA ARG A 302 27.73 -28.48 7.92
C ARG A 302 27.50 -29.30 6.65
N ASP A 303 27.75 -30.61 6.68
CA ASP A 303 27.45 -31.53 5.56
C ASP A 303 25.94 -31.59 5.24
N LEU A 304 25.08 -31.55 6.27
CA LEU A 304 23.63 -31.49 6.08
C LEU A 304 23.19 -30.21 5.36
N VAL A 305 23.64 -29.04 5.80
CA VAL A 305 23.24 -27.73 5.26
C VAL A 305 23.85 -27.47 3.88
N CYS A 306 25.16 -27.67 3.72
CA CYS A 306 25.90 -27.29 2.52
C CYS A 306 25.83 -28.35 1.41
N HIS A 307 26.00 -29.64 1.72
CA HIS A 307 26.15 -30.68 0.69
C HIS A 307 24.85 -31.44 0.40
N LYS A 308 24.11 -31.83 1.45
CA LYS A 308 22.87 -32.61 1.31
C LYS A 308 21.68 -31.74 0.92
N LEU A 309 21.43 -30.67 1.67
CA LEU A 309 20.28 -29.78 1.46
C LEU A 309 20.60 -28.59 0.54
N LYS A 310 21.88 -28.22 0.40
CA LYS A 310 22.37 -27.16 -0.50
C LYS A 310 21.72 -25.80 -0.24
N LEU A 311 21.45 -25.51 1.03
CA LEU A 311 20.84 -24.25 1.44
C LEU A 311 21.86 -23.10 1.35
N ILE A 312 23.14 -23.38 1.63
CA ILE A 312 24.26 -22.42 1.64
C ILE A 312 25.49 -23.05 0.96
N SER A 313 26.30 -22.20 0.33
CA SER A 313 27.62 -22.54 -0.22
C SER A 313 28.59 -23.04 0.86
N GLU A 314 29.47 -23.99 0.52
CA GLU A 314 30.53 -24.45 1.43
C GLU A 314 31.60 -23.36 1.64
N GLU A 315 31.72 -22.47 0.66
CA GLU A 315 32.61 -21.32 0.61
C GLU A 315 32.07 -20.08 1.36
N ASP A 316 30.86 -20.15 1.94
CA ASP A 316 30.32 -19.03 2.74
C ASP A 316 31.15 -18.80 4.00
N PRO A 317 31.55 -17.55 4.33
CA PRO A 317 32.40 -17.24 5.48
C PRO A 317 31.80 -17.68 6.84
N TRP A 318 30.47 -17.81 6.94
CA TRP A 318 29.79 -18.26 8.14
C TRP A 318 29.49 -19.78 8.13
N SER A 319 29.89 -20.55 7.12
CA SER A 319 29.58 -21.98 7.00
C SER A 319 30.13 -22.86 8.13
N GLU A 320 31.11 -22.39 8.92
CA GLU A 320 31.64 -23.06 10.12
C GLU A 320 30.91 -22.67 11.43
N ARG A 321 29.99 -21.70 11.38
CA ARG A 321 29.24 -21.22 12.57
C ARG A 321 28.01 -22.08 12.84
N VAL A 322 28.06 -22.86 13.92
CA VAL A 322 26.95 -23.74 14.34
C VAL A 322 25.64 -22.97 14.57
N ASP A 323 25.70 -21.77 15.16
CA ASP A 323 24.52 -20.93 15.40
C ASP A 323 23.87 -20.45 14.09
N PHE A 324 24.68 -20.10 13.09
CA PHE A 324 24.23 -19.78 11.74
C PHE A 324 23.61 -20.97 11.01
N LEU A 325 24.27 -22.14 11.03
CA LEU A 325 23.73 -23.33 10.39
C LEU A 325 22.39 -23.77 11.02
N ILE A 326 22.24 -23.63 12.34
CA ILE A 326 20.95 -23.86 13.02
C ILE A 326 19.91 -22.82 12.58
N GLU A 327 20.25 -21.53 12.52
CA GLU A 327 19.33 -20.46 12.09
C GLU A 327 18.84 -20.65 10.65
N VAL A 328 19.73 -21.01 9.72
CA VAL A 328 19.39 -21.32 8.31
C VAL A 328 18.38 -22.48 8.26
N MET A 329 18.67 -23.59 8.94
CA MET A 329 17.78 -24.75 9.00
C MET A 329 16.43 -24.38 9.63
N VAL A 330 16.43 -23.64 10.73
CA VAL A 330 15.22 -23.23 11.43
C VAL A 330 14.36 -22.32 10.57
N SER A 331 14.94 -21.27 9.98
CA SER A 331 14.22 -20.32 9.12
C SER A 331 13.63 -21.00 7.87
N PHE A 332 14.30 -22.05 7.35
CA PHE A 332 13.84 -22.80 6.18
C PHE A 332 12.73 -23.83 6.51
N PHE A 333 12.77 -24.46 7.68
CA PHE A 333 11.89 -25.60 8.03
C PHE A 333 10.82 -25.32 9.10
N GLU A 334 10.81 -24.16 9.76
CA GLU A 334 9.75 -23.78 10.71
C GLU A 334 8.36 -23.70 10.03
N LYS A 335 7.28 -24.10 10.73
CA LYS A 335 5.92 -23.84 10.22
C LYS A 335 5.74 -22.33 10.14
N GLN A 336 5.52 -21.86 8.92
CA GLN A 336 5.10 -20.49 8.68
C GLN A 336 3.62 -20.34 9.02
N GLN A 337 3.27 -19.22 9.65
CA GLN A 337 1.88 -18.79 9.81
C GLN A 337 1.40 -18.29 8.45
N SER A 338 0.25 -18.73 7.97
CA SER A 338 -0.27 -18.24 6.68
C SER A 338 -0.62 -16.76 6.78
N GLN A 339 -0.61 -16.06 5.64
CA GLN A 339 -0.93 -14.62 5.61
C GLN A 339 -2.34 -14.34 6.19
N LYS A 340 -3.28 -15.27 5.99
CA LYS A 340 -4.62 -15.28 6.60
C LYS A 340 -4.61 -15.52 8.12
N GLU A 341 -3.84 -16.49 8.61
CA GLU A 341 -3.68 -16.71 10.06
C GLU A 341 -3.08 -15.46 10.74
N ALA A 342 -2.13 -14.77 10.08
CA ALA A 342 -1.49 -13.56 10.61
C ALA A 342 -2.43 -12.36 10.69
N ILE A 343 -3.15 -12.03 9.60
CA ILE A 343 -4.08 -10.88 9.59
C ILE A 343 -5.26 -11.06 10.57
N ASN A 344 -5.71 -12.31 10.79
CA ASN A 344 -6.76 -12.62 11.76
C ASN A 344 -6.27 -12.58 13.22
N ALA A 345 -4.96 -12.69 13.45
CA ALA A 345 -4.36 -12.54 14.77
C ALA A 345 -4.03 -11.06 15.12
N LEU A 346 -4.13 -10.13 14.18
CA LEU A 346 -3.86 -8.71 14.41
C LEU A 346 -5.09 -7.97 15.00
N PRO A 347 -4.90 -7.17 16.08
CA PRO A 347 -5.89 -6.23 16.54
C PRO A 347 -6.24 -5.16 15.50
N LEU A 348 -7.52 -4.78 15.43
CA LEU A 348 -7.99 -3.68 14.58
C LEU A 348 -7.77 -2.30 15.22
N TYR A 349 -7.74 -2.23 16.54
CA TYR A 349 -7.49 -0.99 17.27
C TYR A 349 -6.00 -0.81 17.59
N PRO A 350 -5.46 0.41 17.47
CA PRO A 350 -4.13 0.71 17.99
C PRO A 350 -4.06 0.68 19.51
N ASN A 351 -2.88 0.36 20.01
CA ASN A 351 -2.50 0.41 21.42
C ASN A 351 -1.33 1.39 21.63
N GLU A 352 -0.96 1.62 22.89
CA GLU A 352 0.13 2.52 23.30
C GLU A 352 1.49 2.18 22.69
N GLN A 353 1.77 0.92 22.34
CA GLN A 353 3.07 0.53 21.80
C GLN A 353 3.23 1.00 20.36
N ILE A 354 2.15 0.94 19.56
CA ILE A 354 2.14 1.33 18.15
C ILE A 354 2.02 2.85 18.00
N MET A 355 1.15 3.51 18.78
CA MET A 355 0.85 4.96 18.64
C MET A 355 2.09 5.85 18.74
N TRP A 356 3.06 5.48 19.57
CA TRP A 356 4.30 6.25 19.79
C TRP A 356 5.55 5.62 19.16
N ASP A 357 5.39 4.60 18.31
CA ASP A 357 6.50 4.03 17.55
C ASP A 357 6.81 4.89 16.31
N LYS A 358 7.91 5.67 16.36
CA LYS A 358 8.23 6.66 15.33
C LYS A 358 8.55 6.04 13.95
N SER A 359 8.92 4.76 13.90
CA SER A 359 9.19 4.01 12.66
C SER A 359 7.92 3.60 11.89
N LEU A 360 6.77 3.56 12.58
CA LEU A 360 5.48 3.14 12.04
C LEU A 360 4.45 4.28 12.02
N VAL A 361 4.50 5.16 13.02
CA VAL A 361 3.61 6.32 13.19
C VAL A 361 4.47 7.60 13.32
N PRO A 362 5.03 8.08 12.20
CA PRO A 362 5.82 9.30 12.17
C PRO A 362 4.99 10.53 12.59
N GLY A 363 5.66 11.61 12.99
CA GLY A 363 5.00 12.91 13.19
C GLY A 363 4.97 13.74 11.91
N ILE A 364 4.18 14.82 11.89
CA ILE A 364 4.08 15.75 10.74
C ILE A 364 5.45 16.23 10.25
N ASN A 365 6.38 16.48 11.18
CA ASN A 365 7.72 16.98 10.89
C ASN A 365 8.70 15.86 10.44
N TYR A 366 8.20 14.80 9.81
CA TYR A 366 9.06 13.74 9.26
C TYR A 366 9.76 14.24 7.99
N SER A 367 11.09 14.15 8.00
CA SER A 367 11.97 14.84 7.04
C SER A 367 12.45 13.98 5.85
N GLY A 368 11.93 12.77 5.66
CA GLY A 368 12.34 11.87 4.57
C GLY A 368 13.73 11.22 4.73
N GLU A 369 14.65 11.88 5.43
CA GLU A 369 15.27 11.37 6.66
C GLU A 369 15.74 9.90 6.65
N GLY A 370 15.31 9.16 7.67
CA GLY A 370 15.50 7.72 7.78
C GLY A 370 14.59 6.96 6.80
N CYS A 371 14.54 5.65 6.96
CA CYS A 371 13.45 4.87 6.36
C CYS A 371 12.26 4.76 7.34
N LEU A 372 11.17 4.15 6.89
CA LEU A 372 10.05 3.75 7.74
C LEU A 372 9.74 2.29 7.44
N ALA A 373 9.30 1.53 8.44
CA ALA A 373 8.87 0.14 8.27
C ALA A 373 7.42 0.08 7.73
N LEU A 374 7.18 0.78 6.63
CA LEU A 374 5.87 0.96 6.00
C LEU A 374 5.84 0.32 4.60
N PRO A 375 4.70 -0.30 4.21
CA PRO A 375 4.45 -0.64 2.81
C PRO A 375 4.49 0.60 1.90
N LYS A 376 4.82 0.41 0.63
CA LYS A 376 4.88 1.47 -0.38
C LYS A 376 3.89 1.19 -1.49
N LEU A 377 2.89 2.06 -1.66
CA LEU A 377 2.00 1.99 -2.81
C LEU A 377 2.76 2.47 -4.06
N ASN A 378 3.07 1.54 -4.95
CA ASN A 378 3.68 1.81 -6.26
C ASN A 378 2.80 1.23 -7.38
N LEU A 379 3.28 1.24 -8.62
CA LEU A 379 2.56 0.77 -9.80
C LEU A 379 2.27 -0.74 -9.82
N GLN A 380 2.97 -1.55 -9.01
CA GLN A 380 2.85 -3.02 -9.03
C GLN A 380 2.71 -3.61 -7.62
N PHE A 381 1.94 -4.70 -7.52
CA PHE A 381 1.72 -5.48 -6.30
C PHE A 381 1.83 -6.97 -6.62
N LEU A 382 2.48 -7.77 -5.76
CA LEU A 382 2.73 -9.20 -6.02
C LEU A 382 1.45 -9.98 -6.31
N THR A 383 0.40 -9.72 -5.53
CA THR A 383 -0.92 -10.36 -5.63
C THR A 383 -2.02 -9.41 -5.17
N LEU A 384 -3.29 -9.78 -5.36
CA LEU A 384 -4.41 -9.06 -4.74
C LEU A 384 -4.33 -9.07 -3.21
N HIS A 385 -3.79 -10.14 -2.60
CA HIS A 385 -3.62 -10.22 -1.15
C HIS A 385 -2.53 -9.27 -0.65
N ASP A 386 -1.43 -9.13 -1.40
CA ASP A 386 -0.38 -8.13 -1.15
C ASP A 386 -0.98 -6.71 -1.20
N TYR A 387 -1.66 -6.36 -2.30
CA TYR A 387 -2.36 -5.06 -2.41
C TYR A 387 -3.27 -4.78 -1.21
N LEU A 388 -4.13 -5.73 -0.82
CA LEU A 388 -5.04 -5.55 0.32
C LEU A 388 -4.28 -5.41 1.65
N LEU A 389 -3.23 -6.21 1.88
CA LEU A 389 -2.42 -6.16 3.10
C LEU A 389 -1.64 -4.85 3.23
N GLN A 390 -1.10 -4.32 2.13
CA GLN A 390 -0.40 -3.03 2.13
C GLN A 390 -1.37 -1.89 2.46
N ASN A 391 -2.53 -1.86 1.80
CA ASN A 391 -3.57 -0.85 2.07
C ASN A 391 -4.14 -0.98 3.50
N PHE A 392 -4.37 -2.20 4.00
CA PHE A 392 -4.77 -2.45 5.39
C PHE A 392 -3.77 -1.84 6.37
N ASN A 393 -2.48 -2.10 6.20
CA ASN A 393 -1.44 -1.62 7.13
C ASN A 393 -1.28 -0.10 7.06
N LEU A 394 -1.25 0.50 5.87
CA LEU A 394 -1.15 1.94 5.71
C LEU A 394 -2.36 2.67 6.31
N PHE A 395 -3.57 2.23 5.98
CA PHE A 395 -4.79 2.83 6.49
C PHE A 395 -4.93 2.65 8.02
N ARG A 396 -4.47 1.52 8.57
CA ARG A 396 -4.40 1.28 10.02
C ARG A 396 -3.44 2.26 10.72
N LEU A 397 -2.27 2.52 10.12
CA LEU A 397 -1.25 3.39 10.71
C LEU A 397 -1.57 4.88 10.54
N GLU A 398 -2.18 5.28 9.41
CA GLU A 398 -2.80 6.61 9.22
C GLU A 398 -3.89 6.86 10.27
N SER A 399 -4.84 5.94 10.41
CA SER A 399 -5.88 6.03 11.45
C SER A 399 -5.28 6.09 12.86
N THR A 400 -4.19 5.36 13.11
CA THR A 400 -3.47 5.39 14.39
C THR A 400 -2.87 6.78 14.68
N TYR A 401 -2.34 7.45 13.66
CA TYR A 401 -1.86 8.83 13.77
C TYR A 401 -3.00 9.78 14.19
N GLU A 402 -4.16 9.73 13.53
CA GLU A 402 -5.32 10.57 13.88
C GLU A 402 -5.81 10.33 15.32
N ILE A 403 -5.94 9.05 15.72
CA ILE A 403 -6.40 8.67 17.07
C ILE A 403 -5.43 9.20 18.12
N ARG A 404 -4.12 9.19 17.84
CA ARG A 404 -3.10 9.74 18.72
C ARG A 404 -3.18 11.27 18.84
N GLU A 405 -3.56 11.99 17.77
CA GLU A 405 -3.82 13.44 17.86
C GLU A 405 -5.10 13.73 18.67
N ASP A 406 -6.18 12.97 18.48
CA ASP A 406 -7.40 13.07 19.29
C ASP A 406 -7.12 12.84 20.79
N ILE A 407 -6.26 11.87 21.15
CA ILE A 407 -5.82 11.65 22.53
C ILE A 407 -5.01 12.84 23.07
N GLN A 408 -4.10 13.39 22.25
CA GLN A 408 -3.27 14.55 22.63
C GLN A 408 -4.09 15.84 22.82
N ASP A 409 -5.20 16.03 22.09
CA ASP A 409 -6.15 17.11 22.35
C ASP A 409 -7.03 16.80 23.57
N ALA A 410 -7.60 15.61 23.67
CA ALA A 410 -8.63 15.31 24.66
C ALA A 410 -8.10 15.18 26.09
N VAL A 411 -6.90 14.59 26.30
CA VAL A 411 -6.39 14.25 27.64
C VAL A 411 -5.94 15.45 28.48
N PRO A 412 -5.18 16.45 27.96
CA PRO A 412 -4.74 17.60 28.76
C PRO A 412 -5.88 18.38 29.42
N HIS A 413 -7.04 18.45 28.75
CA HIS A 413 -8.24 19.11 29.25
C HIS A 413 -8.85 18.47 30.51
N LEU A 414 -8.51 17.22 30.83
CA LEU A 414 -9.00 16.51 32.02
C LEU A 414 -8.29 16.93 33.32
N LEU A 415 -7.10 17.54 33.23
CA LEU A 415 -6.29 17.99 34.38
C LEU A 415 -6.17 16.89 35.45
N ALA A 416 -5.56 15.75 35.06
CA ALA A 416 -5.32 14.62 35.93
C ALA A 416 -4.33 14.99 37.06
N TYR A 417 -4.58 14.51 38.27
CA TYR A 417 -3.72 14.67 39.44
C TYR A 417 -3.84 13.44 40.36
N ILE A 418 -2.86 13.22 41.23
CA ILE A 418 -2.97 12.22 42.30
C ILE A 418 -3.69 12.86 43.50
N ASN A 419 -4.74 12.21 44.00
CA ASN A 419 -5.50 12.65 45.17
C ASN A 419 -4.76 12.35 46.49
N ASN A 420 -5.34 12.73 47.63
CA ASN A 420 -4.74 12.51 48.95
C ASN A 420 -4.65 11.02 49.35
N GLU A 421 -5.36 10.14 48.64
CA GLU A 421 -5.43 8.69 48.88
C GLU A 421 -4.47 7.92 47.95
N GLY A 422 -3.79 8.61 47.03
CA GLY A 422 -2.84 8.02 46.07
C GLY A 422 -3.45 7.62 44.73
N GLU A 423 -4.74 7.89 44.51
CA GLU A 423 -5.47 7.52 43.30
C GLU A 423 -5.47 8.64 42.25
N THR A 424 -5.60 8.29 40.96
CA THR A 424 -5.80 9.29 39.90
C THR A 424 -7.19 9.90 40.02
N ALA A 425 -7.25 11.23 40.07
CA ALA A 425 -8.47 12.01 39.99
C ALA A 425 -8.36 13.12 38.92
N PHE A 426 -9.49 13.70 38.53
CA PHE A 426 -9.59 14.68 37.45
C PHE A 426 -10.29 15.96 37.93
N ARG A 427 -9.76 17.15 37.58
CA ARG A 427 -10.39 18.45 37.92
C ARG A 427 -10.91 19.20 36.70
N GLY A 428 -10.43 18.85 35.52
CA GLY A 428 -10.83 19.43 34.26
C GLY A 428 -12.02 18.70 33.64
N TRP A 429 -12.33 19.04 32.40
CA TRP A 429 -13.37 18.41 31.60
C TRP A 429 -12.95 18.45 30.13
N SER A 430 -13.12 17.33 29.43
CA SER A 430 -12.94 17.26 27.98
C SER A 430 -14.30 17.09 27.30
N ARG A 431 -14.48 17.68 26.12
CA ARG A 431 -15.69 17.47 25.29
C ARG A 431 -15.75 16.03 24.76
N MET A 432 -14.58 15.42 24.53
CA MET A 432 -14.41 14.13 23.86
C MET A 432 -14.05 12.99 24.81
N ALA A 433 -13.62 13.29 26.05
CA ALA A 433 -13.28 12.28 27.06
C ALA A 433 -13.99 12.52 28.40
N VAL A 434 -14.42 11.44 29.06
CA VAL A 434 -15.17 11.40 30.32
C VAL A 434 -14.56 10.40 31.31
N PRO A 435 -14.49 10.71 32.62
CA PRO A 435 -14.10 9.73 33.63
C PRO A 435 -15.06 8.55 33.74
N ILE A 436 -14.48 7.35 33.78
CA ILE A 436 -15.20 6.09 34.03
C ILE A 436 -15.52 6.01 35.53
N LYS A 437 -16.75 5.58 35.86
CA LYS A 437 -17.18 5.26 37.22
C LYS A 437 -17.07 3.78 37.55
N GLU A 438 -17.36 2.92 36.57
CA GLU A 438 -17.24 1.47 36.69
C GLU A 438 -16.86 0.88 35.32
N PHE A 439 -15.92 -0.06 35.33
CA PHE A 439 -15.53 -0.86 34.18
C PHE A 439 -15.63 -2.33 34.58
N LYS A 440 -16.35 -3.14 33.79
CA LYS A 440 -16.56 -4.55 34.13
C LYS A 440 -16.70 -5.43 32.88
N ILE A 441 -15.79 -6.37 32.73
CA ILE A 441 -15.94 -7.46 31.76
C ILE A 441 -17.14 -8.32 32.16
N THR A 442 -18.10 -8.49 31.27
CA THR A 442 -19.36 -9.21 31.53
C THR A 442 -19.36 -10.63 30.99
N GLU A 443 -18.75 -10.84 29.82
CA GLU A 443 -18.69 -12.14 29.15
C GLU A 443 -17.40 -12.29 28.34
N VAL A 444 -16.76 -13.45 28.45
CA VAL A 444 -15.66 -13.90 27.57
C VAL A 444 -16.09 -15.25 27.00
N LYS A 445 -16.34 -15.31 25.69
CA LYS A 445 -16.76 -16.54 25.02
C LYS A 445 -15.57 -17.42 24.65
N GLN A 446 -15.81 -18.72 24.58
CA GLN A 446 -14.79 -19.68 24.13
C GLN A 446 -14.32 -19.36 22.70
N PRO A 447 -13.05 -19.62 22.35
CA PRO A 447 -12.56 -19.53 20.97
C PRO A 447 -13.39 -20.36 19.98
N ASN A 448 -13.44 -19.94 18.72
CA ASN A 448 -13.96 -20.78 17.65
C ASN A 448 -12.99 -21.94 17.36
N ILE A 449 -13.47 -22.98 16.68
CA ILE A 449 -12.63 -24.12 16.29
C ILE A 449 -11.52 -23.64 15.35
N GLY A 450 -10.26 -23.82 15.76
CA GLY A 450 -9.07 -23.38 15.03
C GLY A 450 -8.51 -22.02 15.48
N GLU A 451 -9.26 -21.23 16.24
CA GLU A 451 -8.78 -19.96 16.80
C GLU A 451 -8.22 -20.14 18.23
N VAL A 452 -7.24 -19.30 18.59
CA VAL A 452 -6.69 -19.22 19.96
C VAL A 452 -7.33 -18.10 20.79
N LYS A 453 -7.79 -17.03 20.12
CA LYS A 453 -8.47 -15.87 20.72
C LYS A 453 -9.94 -16.18 21.03
N PRO A 454 -10.56 -15.56 22.05
CA PRO A 454 -11.99 -15.73 22.31
C PRO A 454 -12.86 -15.28 21.13
N SER A 455 -14.02 -15.90 20.93
CA SER A 455 -14.95 -15.51 19.86
C SER A 455 -15.66 -14.17 20.12
N SER A 456 -15.73 -13.73 21.38
CA SER A 456 -16.28 -12.43 21.78
C SER A 456 -15.83 -12.08 23.20
N VAL A 457 -15.59 -10.79 23.45
CA VAL A 457 -15.36 -10.21 24.78
C VAL A 457 -16.29 -9.02 24.93
N THR A 458 -17.21 -9.08 25.90
CA THR A 458 -18.22 -8.04 26.17
C THR A 458 -17.95 -7.40 27.53
N THR A 459 -18.20 -6.10 27.64
CA THR A 459 -17.87 -5.28 28.81
C THR A 459 -18.91 -4.18 29.00
N ASP A 460 -19.29 -3.90 30.25
CA ASP A 460 -20.10 -2.74 30.61
C ASP A 460 -19.19 -1.62 31.13
N VAL A 461 -19.40 -0.40 30.63
CA VAL A 461 -18.67 0.82 31.03
C VAL A 461 -19.68 1.88 31.47
N THR A 462 -19.61 2.28 32.74
CA THR A 462 -20.52 3.27 33.33
C THR A 462 -19.81 4.60 33.51
N PHE A 463 -20.42 5.70 33.06
CA PHE A 463 -19.91 7.06 33.22
C PHE A 463 -21.02 8.07 33.54
N SER A 464 -20.63 9.31 33.86
CA SER A 464 -21.53 10.37 34.34
C SER A 464 -21.40 11.60 33.43
N ILE A 465 -22.51 12.06 32.85
CA ILE A 465 -22.54 13.28 32.02
C ILE A 465 -22.98 14.53 32.80
N SER A 466 -23.13 14.40 34.12
CA SER A 466 -23.56 15.44 35.06
C SER A 466 -22.70 16.72 35.01
N SER A 467 -21.38 16.60 34.84
CA SER A 467 -20.45 17.73 34.78
C SER A 467 -20.55 18.57 33.49
N TYR A 468 -21.19 18.06 32.44
CA TYR A 468 -21.20 18.71 31.12
C TYR A 468 -22.38 19.66 30.90
N LYS A 469 -22.16 20.66 30.03
CA LYS A 469 -23.22 21.54 29.50
C LYS A 469 -24.19 20.75 28.60
N ALA A 470 -25.45 21.20 28.52
CA ALA A 470 -26.52 20.52 27.78
C ALA A 470 -26.17 20.11 26.34
N GLN A 471 -25.42 20.94 25.60
CA GLN A 471 -24.94 20.61 24.25
C GLN A 471 -24.02 19.38 24.26
N ILE A 472 -23.02 19.34 25.14
CA ILE A 472 -22.07 18.23 25.26
C ILE A 472 -22.79 16.97 25.78
N ARG A 473 -23.73 17.12 26.73
CA ARG A 473 -24.62 16.01 27.15
C ARG A 473 -25.39 15.44 25.95
N SER A 474 -25.90 16.29 25.06
CA SER A 474 -26.59 15.85 23.83
C SER A 474 -25.67 15.12 22.86
N GLU A 475 -24.38 15.44 22.81
CA GLU A 475 -23.39 14.74 21.98
C GLU A 475 -23.08 13.35 22.53
N TRP A 476 -22.88 13.21 23.85
CA TRP A 476 -22.72 11.89 24.49
C TRP A 476 -24.00 11.04 24.43
N ASN A 477 -25.18 11.66 24.47
CA ASN A 477 -26.45 10.98 24.25
C ASN A 477 -26.71 10.61 22.77
N ALA A 478 -25.87 11.05 21.83
CA ALA A 478 -26.00 10.76 20.40
C ALA A 478 -25.11 9.59 19.92
N LEU A 479 -24.42 8.91 20.85
CA LEU A 479 -23.68 7.67 20.60
C LEU A 479 -24.62 6.55 20.14
N LYS A 480 -24.16 5.74 19.19
CA LYS A 480 -24.93 4.69 18.50
C LYS A 480 -24.26 3.33 18.56
N GLU A 481 -25.01 2.29 18.21
CA GLU A 481 -24.47 0.98 17.85
C GLU A 481 -23.42 1.16 16.73
N HIS A 482 -22.32 0.41 16.82
CA HIS A 482 -21.12 0.49 15.95
C HIS A 482 -20.24 1.75 16.08
N ASP A 483 -20.55 2.73 16.94
CA ASP A 483 -19.58 3.80 17.24
C ASP A 483 -18.36 3.21 17.96
N VAL A 484 -17.16 3.60 17.53
CA VAL A 484 -15.90 3.20 18.19
C VAL A 484 -15.54 4.20 19.30
N LEU A 485 -15.19 3.66 20.47
CA LEU A 485 -14.69 4.39 21.63
C LEU A 485 -13.29 3.89 22.02
N PHE A 486 -12.60 4.65 22.87
CA PHE A 486 -11.29 4.30 23.41
C PHE A 486 -11.29 4.36 24.94
N LEU A 487 -10.78 3.29 25.54
CA LEU A 487 -10.53 3.13 26.96
C LEU A 487 -9.07 3.54 27.23
N LEU A 488 -8.87 4.49 28.13
CA LEU A 488 -7.56 5.03 28.48
C LEU A 488 -7.29 4.83 29.98
N SER A 489 -6.05 4.46 30.29
CA SER A 489 -5.55 4.38 31.67
C SER A 489 -4.59 5.54 31.91
N ILE A 490 -5.04 6.55 32.65
CA ILE A 490 -4.26 7.75 32.99
C ILE A 490 -3.74 7.65 34.42
N ARG A 491 -2.43 7.81 34.60
CA ARG A 491 -1.75 7.91 35.89
C ARG A 491 -0.67 9.00 35.80
N PRO A 492 -0.95 10.23 36.28
CA PRO A 492 0.01 11.32 36.24
C PRO A 492 1.22 11.02 37.14
N SER A 493 2.37 11.62 36.83
CA SER A 493 3.57 11.49 37.66
C SER A 493 3.34 12.11 39.04
N PHE A 494 3.80 11.43 40.09
CA PHE A 494 3.65 11.89 41.47
C PHE A 494 4.49 13.14 41.77
N GLU A 495 5.66 13.25 41.14
CA GLU A 495 6.56 14.39 41.27
C GLU A 495 6.40 15.34 40.06
N PRO A 496 6.44 16.67 40.27
CA PRO A 496 6.52 17.63 39.18
C PRO A 496 7.91 17.53 38.54
N LEU A 497 7.95 17.07 37.28
CA LEU A 497 9.17 17.01 36.48
C LEU A 497 9.89 18.36 36.52
N SER A 498 11.22 18.35 36.71
CA SER A 498 12.03 19.55 36.53
C SER A 498 11.92 20.09 35.10
N ALA A 499 12.31 21.35 34.87
CA ALA A 499 12.22 21.94 33.52
C ALA A 499 13.00 21.15 32.46
N GLU A 500 14.10 20.50 32.83
CA GLU A 500 14.86 19.62 31.92
C GLU A 500 14.19 18.26 31.69
N GLU A 501 13.62 17.65 32.72
CA GLU A 501 12.91 16.37 32.60
C GLU A 501 11.61 16.55 31.82
N ALA A 502 10.86 17.64 32.06
CA ALA A 502 9.66 18.00 31.30
C ALA A 502 9.94 18.24 29.81
N ALA A 503 11.13 18.77 29.48
CA ALA A 503 11.58 18.94 28.10
C ALA A 503 12.02 17.63 27.43
N LYS A 504 12.50 16.64 28.20
CA LYS A 504 12.93 15.32 27.71
C LYS A 504 11.81 14.27 27.74
N ALA A 505 10.74 14.50 28.49
CA ALA A 505 9.65 13.55 28.69
C ALA A 505 8.86 13.26 27.40
N SER A 506 8.59 11.98 27.16
CA SER A 506 7.79 11.52 26.03
C SER A 506 6.34 12.04 26.11
N VAL A 507 5.62 12.02 24.99
CA VAL A 507 4.19 12.40 24.97
C VAL A 507 3.36 11.57 25.96
N PRO A 508 3.44 10.22 26.00
CA PRO A 508 2.75 9.42 27.03
C PRO A 508 3.10 9.83 28.46
N GLN A 509 4.38 10.05 28.77
CA GLN A 509 4.82 10.46 30.11
C GLN A 509 4.20 11.80 30.52
N ARG A 510 4.17 12.79 29.62
CA ARG A 510 3.56 14.11 29.89
C ARG A 510 2.04 14.05 30.03
N LEU A 511 1.38 13.09 29.37
CA LEU A 511 -0.06 12.83 29.53
C LEU A 511 -0.39 11.94 30.73
N GLY A 512 0.61 11.29 31.35
CA GLY A 512 0.41 10.20 32.30
C GLY A 512 -0.26 8.96 31.68
N LEU A 513 -0.20 8.78 30.36
CA LEU A 513 -0.92 7.73 29.67
C LEU A 513 -0.16 6.39 29.76
N GLN A 514 -0.83 5.36 30.29
CA GLN A 514 -0.27 4.02 30.46
C GLN A 514 -0.78 3.04 29.39
N TYR A 515 -2.09 3.00 29.15
CA TYR A 515 -2.72 2.04 28.23
C TYR A 515 -3.80 2.69 27.37
N VAL A 516 -3.95 2.18 26.14
CA VAL A 516 -5.02 2.51 25.19
C VAL A 516 -5.63 1.25 24.62
N ARG A 517 -6.95 1.07 24.74
CA ARG A 517 -7.68 -0.01 24.05
C ARG A 517 -8.92 0.54 23.35
N GLY A 518 -9.13 0.16 22.09
CA GLY A 518 -10.37 0.48 21.39
C GLY A 518 -11.49 -0.51 21.73
N CYS A 519 -12.74 -0.05 21.59
CA CYS A 519 -13.94 -0.86 21.75
C CYS A 519 -15.08 -0.34 20.86
N GLU A 520 -16.07 -1.19 20.59
CA GLU A 520 -17.23 -0.86 19.75
C GLU A 520 -18.52 -0.93 20.56
N ILE A 521 -19.39 0.07 20.42
CA ILE A 521 -20.68 0.09 21.12
C ILE A 521 -21.62 -0.99 20.55
N ILE A 522 -22.04 -1.91 21.42
CA ILE A 522 -23.16 -2.83 21.15
C ILE A 522 -24.47 -2.12 21.50
N GLU A 523 -24.57 -1.57 22.72
CA GLU A 523 -25.76 -0.84 23.14
C GLU A 523 -25.48 0.20 24.23
N VAL A 524 -26.37 1.19 24.33
CA VAL A 524 -26.32 2.28 25.32
C VAL A 524 -27.59 2.23 26.17
N ARG A 525 -27.43 2.24 27.50
CA ARG A 525 -28.51 2.28 28.49
C ARG A 525 -28.44 3.58 29.31
N ASP A 526 -29.61 4.11 29.66
CA ASP A 526 -29.74 5.24 30.59
C ASP A 526 -29.74 4.79 32.08
N GLU A 527 -29.92 5.74 33.00
CA GLU A 527 -29.87 5.48 34.45
C GLU A 527 -31.02 4.60 34.98
N GLU A 528 -32.12 4.46 34.23
CA GLU A 528 -33.18 3.48 34.53
C GLU A 528 -32.93 2.12 33.87
N GLY A 529 -31.79 1.93 33.19
CA GLY A 529 -31.47 0.75 32.40
C GLY A 529 -32.20 0.68 31.05
N ILE A 530 -32.84 1.78 30.61
CA ILE A 530 -33.59 1.81 29.35
C ILE A 530 -32.63 1.97 28.18
N LEU A 531 -32.78 1.10 27.18
CA LEU A 531 -32.03 1.16 25.93
C LEU A 531 -32.31 2.47 25.17
N MET A 532 -31.26 3.25 24.93
CA MET A 532 -31.35 4.49 24.16
C MET A 532 -31.52 4.24 22.65
N ASN A 533 -31.14 3.05 22.18
CA ASN A 533 -31.18 2.64 20.76
C ASN A 533 -32.33 1.68 20.41
N ARG A 534 -33.24 1.33 21.36
CA ARG A 534 -34.43 0.50 21.08
C ARG A 534 -35.68 1.06 21.78
N GLY A 535 -36.64 1.56 20.99
CA GLY A 535 -37.82 2.25 21.48
C GLY A 535 -38.89 1.34 22.11
N ILE A 536 -39.51 1.82 23.20
CA ILE A 536 -40.76 1.30 23.79
C ILE A 536 -41.62 2.50 24.22
N PHE A 537 -42.84 2.68 23.70
CA PHE A 537 -43.71 3.75 24.21
C PHE A 537 -45.24 3.55 24.16
N ARG A 538 -45.91 4.19 25.13
CA ARG A 538 -47.32 4.60 25.13
C ARG A 538 -47.40 6.14 25.26
N GLN A 539 -47.64 6.80 24.14
CA GLN A 539 -48.41 8.04 23.93
C GLN A 539 -48.40 9.18 25.00
N THR A 540 -47.84 10.36 24.65
CA THR A 540 -48.61 11.57 24.22
C THR A 540 -47.72 12.75 23.79
N ASN A 541 -48.01 13.30 22.61
CA ASN A 541 -47.60 14.56 21.96
C ASN A 541 -46.65 15.57 22.65
N ILE A 542 -45.52 15.89 21.99
CA ILE A 542 -45.06 17.24 21.57
C ILE A 542 -43.88 17.10 20.57
N LYS A 543 -43.81 17.96 19.53
CA LYS A 543 -42.82 17.90 18.44
C LYS A 543 -41.43 18.39 18.86
N PHE A 544 -40.37 17.63 18.54
CA PHE A 544 -39.02 18.18 18.27
C PHE A 544 -38.26 17.38 17.20
N LYS A 545 -37.27 18.04 16.58
CA LYS A 545 -36.49 17.61 15.41
C LYS A 545 -35.29 16.74 15.84
N VAL A 546 -35.25 15.46 15.48
CA VAL A 546 -34.12 14.55 15.76
C VAL A 546 -33.71 13.76 14.49
N ILE A 547 -32.44 13.34 14.48
CA ILE A 547 -31.62 12.90 13.34
C ILE A 547 -32.03 11.50 12.84
N MET A 548 -32.16 11.33 11.51
CA MET A 548 -32.27 10.00 10.89
C MET A 548 -30.91 9.30 10.91
N ASN A 549 -30.91 8.00 11.21
CA ASN A 549 -30.05 6.95 10.63
C ASN A 549 -30.29 5.64 11.41
N ASP A 550 -31.44 5.02 11.14
CA ASP A 550 -31.64 3.58 11.31
C ASP A 550 -31.84 3.01 9.90
N PHE A 551 -30.81 2.35 9.37
CA PHE A 551 -30.85 1.73 8.04
C PHE A 551 -31.56 0.37 8.04
N THR A 552 -31.89 -0.20 9.21
CA THR A 552 -32.58 -1.49 9.29
C THR A 552 -34.06 -1.41 8.89
N GLY A 553 -34.62 -0.19 8.83
CA GLY A 553 -36.03 0.06 8.51
C GLY A 553 -37.00 -0.44 9.59
N ARG A 554 -36.52 -0.78 10.79
CA ARG A 554 -37.31 -1.40 11.86
C ARG A 554 -37.94 -0.37 12.79
N ILE A 555 -37.34 0.80 12.96
CA ILE A 555 -37.87 1.86 13.84
C ILE A 555 -38.71 2.87 13.05
N LYS A 556 -39.96 3.09 13.47
CA LYS A 556 -40.79 4.17 12.91
C LYS A 556 -40.44 5.50 13.59
N ARG A 557 -40.55 6.60 12.85
CA ARG A 557 -40.09 7.96 13.23
C ARG A 557 -40.72 8.54 14.52
N ASP A 558 -41.69 7.86 15.12
CA ASP A 558 -42.56 8.36 16.20
C ASP A 558 -42.21 7.78 17.60
N GLU A 559 -41.10 7.04 17.73
CA GLU A 559 -40.85 6.12 18.86
C GLU A 559 -39.71 6.52 19.84
N TRP A 560 -39.03 7.66 19.64
CA TRP A 560 -37.88 8.09 20.46
C TRP A 560 -38.28 8.79 21.78
N LYS A 561 -37.56 8.49 22.87
CA LYS A 561 -37.64 9.17 24.17
C LYS A 561 -36.31 9.85 24.53
N PRO A 562 -36.32 10.99 25.23
CA PRO A 562 -35.10 11.53 25.83
C PRO A 562 -34.60 10.58 26.94
N PRO A 563 -33.29 10.31 27.01
CA PRO A 563 -32.70 9.45 28.03
C PRO A 563 -32.77 10.09 29.42
N LYS A 564 -33.06 9.29 30.44
CA LYS A 564 -33.24 9.75 31.81
C LYS A 564 -31.95 9.74 32.62
N GLY A 565 -31.94 10.53 33.69
CA GLY A 565 -30.80 10.64 34.60
C GLY A 565 -29.53 11.19 33.95
N GLU A 566 -28.44 11.16 34.72
CA GLU A 566 -27.12 11.67 34.34
C GLU A 566 -26.06 10.56 34.24
N LEU A 567 -26.39 9.32 34.63
CA LEU A 567 -25.55 8.13 34.39
C LEU A 567 -25.85 7.47 33.04
N ARG A 568 -24.81 6.95 32.39
CA ARG A 568 -24.91 6.11 31.19
C ARG A 568 -24.09 4.86 31.40
N THR A 569 -24.64 3.71 31.00
CA THR A 569 -23.90 2.45 30.91
C THR A 569 -23.90 2.01 29.46
N VAL A 570 -22.70 1.82 28.90
CA VAL A 570 -22.50 1.39 27.53
C VAL A 570 -21.94 -0.02 27.56
N THR A 571 -22.63 -0.95 26.89
CA THR A 571 -22.15 -2.31 26.66
C THR A 571 -21.33 -2.29 25.38
N VAL A 572 -20.06 -2.66 25.47
CA VAL A 572 -19.08 -2.61 24.37
C VAL A 572 -18.48 -3.99 24.07
N ALA A 573 -18.13 -4.21 22.80
CA ALA A 573 -17.25 -5.28 22.37
C ALA A 573 -15.79 -4.82 22.46
N LEU A 574 -14.92 -5.64 23.06
CA LEU A 574 -13.48 -5.45 23.03
C LEU A 574 -12.85 -6.27 21.89
N ASP A 575 -11.72 -5.81 21.35
CA ASP A 575 -10.96 -6.59 20.36
C ASP A 575 -10.42 -7.88 20.99
N THR A 576 -10.81 -9.00 20.39
CA THR A 576 -10.52 -10.34 20.94
C THR A 576 -9.07 -10.77 20.75
N ALA A 577 -8.39 -10.26 19.72
CA ALA A 577 -6.96 -10.52 19.51
C ALA A 577 -6.14 -9.75 20.55
N GLN A 578 -6.44 -8.47 20.75
CA GLN A 578 -5.79 -7.65 21.78
C GLN A 578 -6.03 -8.20 23.19
N TYR A 579 -7.26 -8.65 23.50
CA TYR A 579 -7.56 -9.32 24.77
C TYR A 579 -6.75 -10.60 24.98
N HIS A 580 -6.62 -11.44 23.94
CA HIS A 580 -5.79 -12.63 24.00
C HIS A 580 -4.31 -12.30 24.23
N MET A 581 -3.77 -11.28 23.53
CA MET A 581 -2.41 -10.78 23.74
C MET A 581 -2.18 -10.26 25.16
N ASP A 582 -3.10 -9.46 25.70
CA ASP A 582 -2.99 -8.88 27.05
C ASP A 582 -2.98 -9.97 28.13
N VAL A 583 -3.94 -10.91 28.09
CA VAL A 583 -4.00 -12.05 29.02
C VAL A 583 -2.77 -12.95 28.90
N SER A 584 -2.24 -13.15 27.69
CA SER A 584 -1.04 -13.97 27.49
C SER A 584 0.22 -13.29 28.04
N ASN A 585 0.36 -11.97 27.86
CA ASN A 585 1.45 -11.20 28.47
C ASN A 585 1.39 -11.21 30.01
N ILE A 586 0.20 -11.17 30.61
CA ILE A 586 0.03 -11.32 32.07
C ILE A 586 0.49 -12.71 32.50
N ALA A 587 0.07 -13.77 31.81
CA ALA A 587 0.39 -15.16 32.17
C ALA A 587 1.87 -15.54 31.95
N GLU A 588 2.50 -15.08 30.87
CA GLU A 588 3.87 -15.46 30.49
C GLU A 588 4.95 -14.53 31.06
N LYS A 589 4.66 -13.23 31.16
CA LYS A 589 5.64 -12.18 31.51
C LYS A 589 5.36 -11.51 32.86
N GLY A 590 4.25 -11.84 33.52
CA GLY A 590 3.84 -11.19 34.77
C GLY A 590 3.49 -9.71 34.61
N ALA A 591 2.96 -9.32 33.44
CA ALA A 591 2.53 -7.96 33.17
C ALA A 591 1.34 -7.53 34.06
N ASP A 592 1.15 -6.20 34.21
CA ASP A 592 0.03 -5.62 34.95
C ASP A 592 -1.33 -5.93 34.30
N ASP A 593 -2.39 -6.04 35.12
CA ASP A 593 -3.77 -6.20 34.64
C ASP A 593 -4.31 -4.90 34.04
N VAL A 594 -4.15 -4.77 32.72
CA VAL A 594 -4.64 -3.64 31.92
C VAL A 594 -6.12 -3.35 32.20
N TYR A 595 -6.97 -4.38 32.32
CA TYR A 595 -8.42 -4.23 32.43
C TYR A 595 -8.88 -3.66 33.78
N GLY A 596 -8.06 -3.79 34.82
CA GLY A 596 -8.27 -3.15 36.12
C GLY A 596 -7.90 -1.67 36.18
N THR A 597 -7.31 -1.08 35.12
CA THR A 597 -6.70 0.26 35.19
C THR A 597 -7.45 1.39 34.47
N PHE A 598 -8.46 1.06 33.65
CA PHE A 598 -9.15 2.07 32.84
C PHE A 598 -9.92 3.09 33.68
N ASN A 599 -9.66 4.37 33.46
CA ASN A 599 -10.29 5.45 34.21
C ASN A 599 -10.84 6.59 33.33
N ILE A 600 -10.56 6.60 32.02
CA ILE A 600 -11.13 7.54 31.05
C ILE A 600 -11.72 6.77 29.86
N LEU A 601 -12.91 7.21 29.42
CA LEU A 601 -13.55 6.80 28.17
C LEU A 601 -13.54 7.98 27.19
N MET A 602 -13.03 7.76 25.98
CA MET A 602 -12.94 8.76 24.92
C MET A 602 -13.79 8.35 23.70
N ARG A 603 -14.49 9.32 23.10
CA ARG A 603 -15.16 9.21 21.80
C ARG A 603 -14.42 10.02 20.74
N ARG A 604 -14.58 9.68 19.46
CA ARG A 604 -14.08 10.48 18.32
C ARG A 604 -15.23 11.23 17.61
N LYS A 605 -14.94 11.98 16.55
CA LYS A 605 -15.98 12.58 15.70
C LYS A 605 -16.52 11.52 14.73
N PRO A 606 -17.84 11.32 14.58
CA PRO A 606 -18.38 10.22 13.77
C PRO A 606 -17.90 10.17 12.31
N ASN A 607 -17.69 11.33 11.68
CA ASN A 607 -17.23 11.42 10.29
C ASN A 607 -15.79 10.93 10.07
N GLU A 608 -15.00 10.83 11.14
CA GLU A 608 -13.57 10.46 11.15
C GLU A 608 -13.37 9.08 11.83
N ASN A 609 -14.46 8.40 12.21
CA ASN A 609 -14.44 7.23 13.10
C ASN A 609 -14.95 5.94 12.44
N ASN A 610 -14.80 5.84 11.12
CA ASN A 610 -15.16 4.67 10.30
C ASN A 610 -14.02 3.66 10.12
N PHE A 611 -12.82 3.96 10.64
CA PHE A 611 -11.60 3.18 10.35
C PHE A 611 -11.72 1.68 10.64
N LYS A 612 -12.30 1.30 11.80
CA LYS A 612 -12.46 -0.12 12.18
C LYS A 612 -13.30 -0.90 11.17
N ALA A 613 -14.39 -0.32 10.68
CA ALA A 613 -15.28 -0.95 9.71
C ALA A 613 -14.59 -1.14 8.35
N ILE A 614 -13.74 -0.19 7.95
CA ILE A 614 -12.92 -0.29 6.73
C ILE A 614 -11.86 -1.40 6.89
N LEU A 615 -11.11 -1.42 8.00
CA LEU A 615 -10.11 -2.46 8.28
C LEU A 615 -10.73 -3.85 8.37
N GLU A 616 -11.90 -3.98 9.01
CA GLU A 616 -12.66 -5.22 9.06
C GLU A 616 -13.10 -5.68 7.67
N SER A 617 -13.64 -4.77 6.85
CA SER A 617 -14.02 -5.07 5.46
C SER A 617 -12.82 -5.55 4.61
N ILE A 618 -11.64 -4.93 4.78
CA ILE A 618 -10.42 -5.37 4.07
C ILE A 618 -9.96 -6.74 4.56
N ARG A 619 -9.98 -7.00 5.88
CA ARG A 619 -9.64 -8.30 6.45
C ARG A 619 -10.60 -9.40 5.98
N ASP A 620 -11.89 -9.11 5.89
CA ASP A 620 -12.90 -10.07 5.42
C ASP A 620 -12.67 -10.41 3.93
N LEU A 621 -12.39 -9.40 3.09
CA LEU A 621 -11.98 -9.60 1.68
C LEU A 621 -10.69 -10.42 1.54
N MET A 622 -9.76 -10.33 2.49
CA MET A 622 -8.53 -11.13 2.52
C MET A 622 -8.75 -12.59 2.95
N ASN A 623 -9.83 -12.86 3.69
CA ASN A 623 -10.23 -14.22 4.08
C ASN A 623 -10.98 -14.94 2.96
N GLU A 624 -11.84 -14.23 2.23
CA GLU A 624 -12.55 -14.73 1.06
C GLU A 624 -11.63 -14.95 -0.17
N TYR A 625 -12.18 -15.57 -1.22
CA TYR A 625 -11.52 -15.58 -2.53
C TYR A 625 -11.85 -14.26 -3.24
N CYS A 626 -10.87 -13.37 -3.36
CA CYS A 626 -11.04 -12.09 -4.03
C CYS A 626 -11.21 -12.28 -5.56
N ILE A 627 -12.47 -12.32 -6.02
CA ILE A 627 -12.82 -12.49 -7.43
C ILE A 627 -12.85 -11.12 -8.11
N VAL A 628 -11.75 -10.79 -8.78
CA VAL A 628 -11.65 -9.69 -9.76
C VAL A 628 -11.76 -10.30 -11.16
N PRO A 629 -12.42 -9.65 -12.15
CA PRO A 629 -12.50 -10.19 -13.51
C PRO A 629 -11.11 -10.46 -14.11
N ASP A 630 -10.91 -11.60 -14.77
CA ASP A 630 -9.60 -12.06 -15.27
C ASP A 630 -8.90 -11.03 -16.18
N TRP A 631 -9.69 -10.32 -17.01
CA TRP A 631 -9.21 -9.27 -17.91
C TRP A 631 -8.73 -8.01 -17.18
N LEU A 632 -9.19 -7.78 -15.95
CA LEU A 632 -8.78 -6.67 -15.09
C LEU A 632 -7.64 -7.07 -14.14
N HIS A 633 -7.53 -8.34 -13.74
CA HIS A 633 -6.60 -8.83 -12.73
C HIS A 633 -5.15 -8.36 -12.94
N ASN A 634 -4.58 -8.60 -14.13
CA ASN A 634 -3.20 -8.21 -14.43
C ASN A 634 -3.05 -6.68 -14.52
N VAL A 635 -4.00 -5.98 -15.12
CA VAL A 635 -3.97 -4.51 -15.26
C VAL A 635 -4.05 -3.84 -13.89
N PHE A 636 -4.85 -4.38 -12.98
CA PHE A 636 -4.98 -3.91 -11.60
C PHE A 636 -3.69 -4.10 -10.79
N LEU A 637 -2.98 -5.22 -10.98
CA LEU A 637 -1.68 -5.48 -10.34
C LEU A 637 -0.49 -4.78 -11.04
N GLY A 638 -0.74 -3.99 -12.10
CA GLY A 638 0.30 -3.28 -12.86
C GLY A 638 1.14 -4.15 -13.79
N TYR A 639 0.63 -5.34 -14.15
CA TYR A 639 1.32 -6.33 -14.96
C TYR A 639 0.83 -6.39 -16.41
N GLY A 640 1.77 -6.63 -17.33
CA GLY A 640 1.47 -6.90 -18.74
C GLY A 640 1.16 -5.63 -19.53
N ASN A 641 0.23 -5.75 -20.48
CA ASN A 641 -0.16 -4.65 -21.36
C ASN A 641 -1.26 -3.81 -20.69
N PRO A 642 -1.07 -2.51 -20.41
CA PRO A 642 -2.09 -1.65 -19.81
C PRO A 642 -3.34 -1.51 -20.70
N PHE A 643 -3.20 -1.66 -22.01
CA PHE A 643 -4.31 -1.61 -22.97
C PHE A 643 -5.10 -2.94 -23.05
N ALA A 644 -4.72 -3.99 -22.32
CA ALA A 644 -5.41 -5.29 -22.37
C ALA A 644 -6.89 -5.21 -21.99
N ALA A 645 -7.25 -4.32 -21.07
CA ALA A 645 -8.63 -4.08 -20.64
C ALA A 645 -9.41 -3.07 -21.52
N GLN A 646 -8.80 -2.52 -22.58
CA GLN A 646 -9.49 -1.62 -23.51
C GLN A 646 -10.53 -2.40 -24.32
N TRP A 647 -11.72 -1.82 -24.52
CA TRP A 647 -12.85 -2.49 -25.16
C TRP A 647 -12.55 -3.14 -26.53
N THR A 648 -11.62 -2.60 -27.32
CA THR A 648 -11.22 -3.18 -28.61
C THR A 648 -10.56 -4.57 -28.48
N ASN A 649 -10.09 -4.92 -27.29
CA ASN A 649 -9.45 -6.20 -26.96
C ASN A 649 -10.39 -7.14 -26.18
N MET A 650 -11.62 -6.70 -25.89
CA MET A 650 -12.58 -7.44 -25.07
C MET A 650 -13.51 -8.33 -25.92
N PRO A 651 -13.97 -9.47 -25.38
CA PRO A 651 -15.02 -10.27 -25.99
C PRO A 651 -16.40 -9.59 -25.88
N ASP A 652 -17.39 -10.16 -26.57
CA ASP A 652 -18.82 -9.86 -26.40
C ASP A 652 -19.23 -8.39 -26.58
N LEU A 653 -18.60 -7.71 -27.55
CA LEU A 653 -18.85 -6.31 -27.89
C LEU A 653 -20.26 -6.08 -28.44
N LEU A 654 -20.86 -4.94 -28.07
CA LEU A 654 -22.11 -4.45 -28.63
C LEU A 654 -21.86 -3.98 -30.08
N GLU A 655 -22.13 -4.84 -31.07
CA GLU A 655 -21.97 -4.50 -32.50
C GLU A 655 -22.93 -3.40 -32.98
N ILE A 656 -24.17 -3.40 -32.47
CA ILE A 656 -25.20 -2.42 -32.81
C ILE A 656 -25.74 -1.84 -31.51
N VAL A 657 -25.62 -0.52 -31.36
CA VAL A 657 -26.04 0.22 -30.16
C VAL A 657 -27.10 1.24 -30.55
N ASP A 658 -28.18 1.28 -29.77
CA ASP A 658 -29.20 2.32 -29.83
C ASP A 658 -28.76 3.52 -28.96
N PHE A 659 -28.28 4.58 -29.60
CA PHE A 659 -27.76 5.77 -28.93
C PHE A 659 -28.85 6.72 -28.43
N LYS A 660 -30.14 6.40 -28.64
CA LYS A 660 -31.29 7.20 -28.15
C LYS A 660 -31.14 8.69 -28.49
N ASP A 661 -31.05 9.53 -27.47
CA ASP A 661 -30.97 10.99 -27.49
C ASP A 661 -29.54 11.54 -27.37
N THR A 662 -28.52 10.69 -27.52
CA THR A 662 -27.10 11.12 -27.48
C THR A 662 -26.80 12.18 -28.55
N PHE A 663 -27.43 12.06 -29.72
CA PHE A 663 -27.29 12.99 -30.83
C PHE A 663 -28.56 13.83 -30.98
N LEU A 664 -28.38 15.14 -31.21
CA LEU A 664 -29.47 16.13 -31.28
C LEU A 664 -30.06 16.20 -32.69
N ASP A 665 -29.22 15.96 -33.69
CA ASP A 665 -29.51 16.06 -35.11
C ASP A 665 -28.49 15.20 -35.89
N ALA A 666 -28.71 15.02 -37.19
CA ALA A 666 -27.84 14.20 -38.04
C ALA A 666 -26.45 14.83 -38.28
N ASP A 667 -26.30 16.15 -38.13
CA ASP A 667 -25.03 16.84 -38.32
C ASP A 667 -24.16 16.71 -37.05
N HIS A 668 -24.75 16.72 -35.86
CA HIS A 668 -24.08 16.38 -34.59
C HIS A 668 -23.48 14.97 -34.68
N LEU A 669 -24.20 14.00 -35.26
CA LEU A 669 -23.65 12.67 -35.46
C LEU A 669 -22.45 12.68 -36.42
N LYS A 670 -22.54 13.36 -37.57
CA LYS A 670 -21.40 13.50 -38.51
C LYS A 670 -20.19 14.18 -37.84
N ASP A 671 -20.40 15.30 -37.16
CA ASP A 671 -19.38 16.05 -36.42
C ASP A 671 -18.66 15.17 -35.39
N SER A 672 -19.37 14.19 -34.81
CA SER A 672 -18.86 13.27 -33.79
C SER A 672 -17.96 12.16 -34.33
N PHE A 673 -18.00 11.88 -35.63
CA PHE A 673 -17.23 10.82 -36.28
C PHE A 673 -16.43 11.37 -37.49
N PRO A 674 -15.48 12.31 -37.28
CA PRO A 674 -14.79 13.01 -38.37
C PRO A 674 -13.97 12.10 -39.28
N ASP A 675 -13.55 10.92 -38.79
CA ASP A 675 -12.71 9.95 -39.52
C ASP A 675 -13.51 8.90 -40.32
N TYR A 676 -14.85 8.97 -40.32
CA TYR A 676 -15.74 7.97 -40.93
C TYR A 676 -16.73 8.60 -41.91
N GLN A 677 -17.00 7.91 -43.03
CA GLN A 677 -18.07 8.32 -43.94
C GLN A 677 -19.41 7.82 -43.39
N VAL A 678 -20.25 8.71 -42.88
CA VAL A 678 -21.54 8.34 -42.28
C VAL A 678 -22.60 8.10 -43.35
N CYS A 679 -23.16 6.89 -43.37
CA CYS A 679 -24.27 6.49 -44.25
C CYS A 679 -25.54 6.24 -43.41
N PHE A 680 -26.60 7.00 -43.69
CA PHE A 680 -27.88 6.88 -42.98
C PHE A 680 -28.83 5.95 -43.73
N ILE A 681 -29.41 4.98 -43.02
CA ILE A 681 -30.41 4.04 -43.54
C ILE A 681 -31.71 4.11 -42.72
N ASN A 682 -32.80 3.70 -43.36
CA ASN A 682 -34.08 3.40 -42.72
C ASN A 682 -34.11 1.95 -42.21
N PRO A 683 -35.10 1.57 -41.38
CA PRO A 683 -35.26 0.18 -40.91
C PRO A 683 -35.56 -0.84 -42.03
N ASP A 684 -35.87 -0.38 -43.25
CA ASP A 684 -36.02 -1.23 -44.45
C ASP A 684 -34.70 -1.41 -45.25
N GLY A 685 -33.59 -0.85 -44.74
CA GLY A 685 -32.26 -0.93 -45.34
C GLY A 685 -31.99 0.05 -46.48
N ARG A 686 -32.93 0.96 -46.81
CA ARG A 686 -32.74 1.98 -47.85
C ARG A 686 -32.10 3.25 -47.29
N GLU A 687 -31.33 3.94 -48.12
CA GLU A 687 -30.74 5.24 -47.80
C GLU A 687 -31.81 6.24 -47.32
N ASN A 688 -31.53 6.94 -46.22
CA ASN A 688 -32.42 7.94 -45.65
C ASN A 688 -31.94 9.35 -46.00
N LEU A 689 -32.72 10.07 -46.80
CA LEU A 689 -32.45 11.44 -47.24
C LEU A 689 -32.83 12.51 -46.20
N GLN A 690 -33.59 12.15 -45.16
CA GLN A 690 -34.00 13.03 -44.06
C GLN A 690 -33.86 12.30 -42.71
N PRO A 691 -32.63 11.96 -42.28
CA PRO A 691 -32.39 11.27 -41.02
C PRO A 691 -32.72 12.18 -39.83
N MET A 692 -33.54 11.66 -38.92
CA MET A 692 -33.85 12.27 -37.63
C MET A 692 -33.50 11.30 -36.48
N PRO A 693 -33.05 11.79 -35.32
CA PRO A 693 -32.83 10.93 -34.15
C PRO A 693 -34.16 10.33 -33.66
N PRO A 694 -34.14 9.20 -32.94
CA PRO A 694 -32.96 8.46 -32.43
C PRO A 694 -32.21 7.65 -33.51
N PHE A 695 -30.94 7.38 -33.22
CA PHE A 695 -30.04 6.65 -34.12
C PHE A 695 -29.51 5.36 -33.47
N ARG A 696 -29.54 4.26 -34.24
CA ARG A 696 -28.75 3.05 -33.96
C ARG A 696 -27.50 3.07 -34.82
N ILE A 697 -26.35 2.85 -34.22
CA ILE A 697 -25.06 2.84 -34.91
C ILE A 697 -24.50 1.43 -34.88
N ARG A 698 -24.08 0.93 -36.05
CA ARG A 698 -23.23 -0.27 -36.10
C ARG A 698 -21.78 0.15 -35.87
N LEU A 699 -21.25 -0.19 -34.70
CA LEU A 699 -19.91 0.24 -34.30
C LEU A 699 -18.82 -0.55 -35.06
N PRO A 700 -17.75 0.10 -35.55
CA PRO A 700 -16.65 -0.56 -36.23
C PRO A 700 -15.83 -1.38 -35.23
N LYS A 701 -15.36 -2.57 -35.64
CA LYS A 701 -14.55 -3.45 -34.79
C LYS A 701 -13.13 -2.93 -34.51
N THR A 702 -12.72 -1.88 -35.21
CA THR A 702 -11.43 -1.19 -35.04
C THR A 702 -11.65 0.32 -35.07
N GLN A 703 -11.37 1.01 -33.97
CA GLN A 703 -11.24 2.47 -33.97
C GLN A 703 -9.89 2.87 -34.57
N LYS A 704 -9.89 3.87 -35.47
CA LYS A 704 -8.67 4.63 -35.75
C LYS A 704 -8.34 5.48 -34.52
N GLY A 705 -7.07 5.52 -34.14
CA GLY A 705 -6.64 6.26 -32.96
C GLY A 705 -6.85 7.76 -33.15
N GLY A 706 -7.84 8.33 -32.44
CA GLY A 706 -8.06 9.77 -32.44
C GLY A 706 -6.84 10.53 -31.91
N SER A 707 -6.58 11.71 -32.46
CA SER A 707 -5.37 12.53 -32.30
C SER A 707 -5.03 13.02 -30.88
N HIS A 708 -5.75 12.56 -29.86
CA HIS A 708 -5.62 12.97 -28.46
C HIS A 708 -5.48 11.80 -27.47
N ALA A 709 -5.36 10.55 -27.95
CA ALA A 709 -4.81 9.49 -27.10
C ALA A 709 -3.31 9.75 -26.87
N LEU A 710 -2.86 9.64 -25.61
CA LEU A 710 -1.43 9.77 -25.27
C LEU A 710 -0.62 8.74 -26.07
N THR A 711 0.40 9.22 -26.78
CA THR A 711 1.23 8.40 -27.69
C THR A 711 2.14 7.45 -26.90
N GLY A 712 1.60 6.28 -26.55
CA GLY A 712 2.33 5.18 -25.91
C GLY A 712 2.50 3.99 -26.86
N ASN A 713 3.72 3.87 -27.41
CA ASN A 713 4.26 2.76 -28.20
C ASN A 713 3.82 2.50 -29.65
N LYS A 714 4.87 2.38 -30.50
CA LYS A 714 4.82 1.80 -31.85
C LYS A 714 4.84 0.28 -31.71
N ILE A 715 3.80 -0.41 -32.16
CA ILE A 715 3.85 -1.87 -32.28
C ILE A 715 4.82 -2.23 -33.41
N SER A 716 5.85 -2.99 -33.06
CA SER A 716 6.88 -3.44 -33.99
C SER A 716 6.45 -4.68 -34.75
N GLY A 717 6.26 -4.53 -36.07
CA GLY A 717 6.46 -5.59 -37.06
C GLY A 717 5.51 -6.80 -37.03
N VAL A 718 4.36 -6.66 -37.67
CA VAL A 718 3.76 -7.77 -38.43
C VAL A 718 3.42 -7.26 -39.83
N ASP A 719 4.21 -7.66 -40.82
CA ASP A 719 3.95 -7.37 -42.23
C ASP A 719 2.65 -8.08 -42.67
N SER A 720 1.56 -7.33 -42.72
CA SER A 720 0.32 -7.76 -43.39
C SER A 720 0.25 -7.10 -44.77
N ALA A 721 0.95 -7.70 -45.72
CA ALA A 721 0.81 -7.36 -47.13
C ALA A 721 -0.49 -7.97 -47.68
N ASP A 722 -1.57 -7.19 -47.65
CA ASP A 722 -2.69 -7.15 -48.63
C ASP A 722 -3.91 -6.44 -48.00
N GLY A 723 -4.36 -5.33 -48.59
CA GLY A 723 -5.54 -4.60 -48.11
C GLY A 723 -5.68 -3.22 -48.76
N VAL A 724 -6.72 -3.04 -49.58
CA VAL A 724 -7.01 -1.78 -50.28
C VAL A 724 -7.57 -0.74 -49.30
N ASN A 725 -7.12 0.52 -49.40
CA ASN A 725 -7.77 1.66 -48.74
C ASN A 725 -9.21 1.82 -49.27
N MET A 726 -10.18 1.27 -48.54
CA MET A 726 -11.58 1.71 -48.58
C MET A 726 -11.81 2.70 -47.43
N GLU A 727 -12.60 3.74 -47.69
CA GLU A 727 -13.04 4.67 -46.65
C GLU A 727 -14.02 3.94 -45.73
N ASP A 728 -13.69 3.82 -44.45
CA ASP A 728 -14.52 3.10 -43.47
C ASP A 728 -15.88 3.78 -43.32
N THR A 729 -16.93 3.13 -43.84
CA THR A 729 -18.29 3.64 -43.83
C THR A 729 -18.99 3.28 -42.52
N LEU A 730 -19.50 4.28 -41.79
CA LEU A 730 -20.28 4.10 -40.58
C LEU A 730 -21.78 3.97 -40.93
N ILE A 731 -22.38 2.82 -40.66
CA ILE A 731 -23.80 2.56 -40.95
C ILE A 731 -24.65 3.00 -39.75
N VAL A 732 -25.60 3.90 -40.01
CA VAL A 732 -26.50 4.48 -39.00
C VAL A 732 -27.96 4.27 -39.40
N GLU A 733 -28.70 3.49 -38.62
CA GLU A 733 -30.15 3.32 -38.76
C GLU A 733 -30.89 4.41 -37.99
N ALA A 734 -31.64 5.25 -38.71
CA ALA A 734 -32.59 6.20 -38.13
C ALA A 734 -33.96 5.52 -38.00
N TYR A 735 -34.60 5.59 -36.84
CA TYR A 735 -35.90 4.93 -36.61
C TYR A 735 -36.88 5.83 -35.85
N THR A 736 -38.18 5.66 -36.10
CA THR A 736 -39.22 6.33 -35.31
C THR A 736 -39.40 5.57 -33.98
N PRO A 737 -39.29 6.22 -32.81
CA PRO A 737 -39.50 5.55 -31.53
C PRO A 737 -40.97 5.14 -31.37
N PRO A 738 -41.26 4.12 -30.54
CA PRO A 738 -42.64 3.77 -30.21
C PRO A 738 -43.41 4.97 -29.64
N ASP A 739 -44.70 5.07 -29.98
CA ASP A 739 -45.58 6.09 -29.43
C ASP A 739 -45.63 5.97 -27.89
N PRO A 740 -45.18 7.00 -27.13
CA PRO A 740 -45.15 6.94 -25.67
C PRO A 740 -46.56 6.91 -25.05
N GLY A 741 -47.58 7.34 -25.77
CA GLY A 741 -48.95 7.42 -25.28
C GLY A 741 -49.64 8.72 -25.66
N PRO A 742 -50.98 8.80 -25.48
CA PRO A 742 -51.78 9.94 -25.92
C PRO A 742 -51.62 11.19 -25.04
N TYR A 743 -50.91 11.11 -23.90
CA TYR A 743 -50.80 12.24 -22.98
C TYR A 743 -49.44 12.95 -23.09
N PRO A 744 -49.40 14.31 -23.07
CA PRO A 744 -48.14 15.06 -23.18
C PRO A 744 -47.09 14.75 -22.10
N GLN A 745 -47.51 14.31 -20.90
CA GLN A 745 -46.58 13.91 -19.83
C GLN A 745 -45.91 12.54 -20.04
N ASP A 746 -46.38 11.74 -21.00
CA ASP A 746 -45.78 10.43 -21.31
C ASP A 746 -44.53 10.58 -22.20
N GLN A 747 -44.34 11.76 -22.82
CA GLN A 747 -43.16 12.12 -23.61
C GLN A 747 -41.87 11.93 -22.77
N PRO A 748 -40.89 11.14 -23.26
CA PRO A 748 -39.64 10.96 -22.54
C PRO A 748 -38.87 12.27 -22.47
N LYS A 749 -38.18 12.51 -21.34
CA LYS A 749 -37.20 13.59 -21.25
C LYS A 749 -36.05 13.27 -22.20
N GLN A 750 -35.64 14.26 -22.99
CA GLN A 750 -34.54 14.15 -23.94
C GLN A 750 -33.34 14.97 -23.46
N ASN A 751 -32.15 14.46 -23.70
CA ASN A 751 -30.89 15.17 -23.61
C ASN A 751 -30.89 16.44 -24.49
N SER A 752 -30.26 17.52 -23.99
CA SER A 752 -30.07 18.79 -24.70
C SER A 752 -28.59 19.14 -24.92
N VAL A 753 -27.66 18.27 -24.52
CA VAL A 753 -26.21 18.49 -24.63
C VAL A 753 -25.72 18.05 -26.00
N ARG A 754 -25.05 18.95 -26.73
CA ARG A 754 -24.26 18.61 -27.93
C ARG A 754 -22.88 18.14 -27.46
N PHE A 755 -22.71 16.83 -27.35
CA PHE A 755 -21.45 16.22 -26.92
C PHE A 755 -20.33 16.49 -27.94
N THR A 756 -19.09 16.59 -27.46
CA THR A 756 -17.91 16.68 -28.34
C THR A 756 -17.53 15.29 -28.87
N PRO A 757 -16.76 15.19 -29.97
CA PRO A 757 -16.26 13.90 -30.47
C PRO A 757 -15.49 13.11 -29.39
N THR A 758 -14.76 13.81 -28.51
CA THR A 758 -14.06 13.20 -27.37
C THR A 758 -15.03 12.63 -26.33
N GLN A 759 -16.12 13.34 -26.02
CA GLN A 759 -17.17 12.85 -25.11
C GLN A 759 -17.93 11.67 -25.73
N ILE A 760 -18.22 11.70 -27.03
CA ILE A 760 -18.80 10.57 -27.76
C ILE A 760 -17.85 9.36 -27.74
N GLY A 761 -16.55 9.55 -27.94
CA GLY A 761 -15.54 8.49 -27.77
C GLY A 761 -15.54 7.89 -26.36
N ALA A 762 -15.68 8.72 -25.32
CA ALA A 762 -15.82 8.27 -23.94
C ALA A 762 -17.13 7.51 -23.70
N ILE A 763 -18.25 7.96 -24.29
CA ILE A 763 -19.55 7.27 -24.22
C ILE A 763 -19.45 5.90 -24.90
N ILE A 764 -18.91 5.83 -26.12
CA ILE A 764 -18.70 4.57 -26.86
C ILE A 764 -17.83 3.59 -26.08
N SER A 765 -16.75 4.08 -25.45
CA SER A 765 -15.89 3.23 -24.61
C SER A 765 -16.66 2.72 -23.38
N GLY A 766 -17.35 3.60 -22.66
CA GLY A 766 -18.01 3.29 -21.39
C GLY A 766 -19.28 2.43 -21.49
N ILE A 767 -19.84 2.24 -22.69
CA ILE A 767 -20.95 1.30 -22.93
C ILE A 767 -20.48 -0.09 -23.37
N GLN A 768 -19.20 -0.26 -23.73
CA GLN A 768 -18.63 -1.53 -24.13
C GLN A 768 -18.01 -2.27 -22.93
N PRO A 769 -17.83 -3.59 -23.00
CA PRO A 769 -17.08 -4.34 -21.99
C PRO A 769 -15.63 -3.82 -21.88
N GLY A 770 -15.09 -3.77 -20.65
CA GLY A 770 -13.69 -3.41 -20.38
C GLY A 770 -13.52 -2.30 -19.33
N LEU A 771 -12.36 -1.67 -19.33
CA LEU A 771 -12.01 -0.52 -18.49
C LEU A 771 -11.99 0.77 -19.31
N THR A 772 -12.83 1.74 -18.92
CA THR A 772 -12.86 3.09 -19.51
C THR A 772 -12.38 4.11 -18.50
N MET A 773 -11.20 4.69 -18.75
CA MET A 773 -10.65 5.79 -17.93
C MET A 773 -10.88 7.13 -18.63
N VAL A 774 -11.62 8.04 -17.98
CA VAL A 774 -11.95 9.37 -18.53
C VAL A 774 -11.31 10.47 -17.70
N VAL A 775 -10.24 11.07 -18.21
CA VAL A 775 -9.62 12.26 -17.59
C VAL A 775 -10.39 13.50 -17.99
N GLY A 776 -11.24 14.01 -17.09
CA GLY A 776 -12.01 15.24 -17.32
C GLY A 776 -11.52 16.40 -16.46
N PRO A 777 -10.90 17.44 -17.05
CA PRO A 777 -10.60 18.70 -16.35
C PRO A 777 -11.84 19.39 -15.73
N PRO A 778 -11.65 20.45 -14.92
CA PRO A 778 -12.77 21.26 -14.43
C PRO A 778 -13.62 21.81 -15.59
N GLY A 779 -14.95 21.69 -15.50
CA GLY A 779 -15.90 22.23 -16.48
C GLY A 779 -16.15 21.38 -17.75
N THR A 780 -15.48 20.24 -17.95
CA THR A 780 -15.59 19.47 -19.23
C THR A 780 -16.79 18.52 -19.35
N GLY A 781 -17.91 18.80 -18.66
CA GLY A 781 -19.15 18.02 -18.79
C GLY A 781 -19.07 16.55 -18.32
N LYS A 782 -18.22 16.24 -17.32
CA LYS A 782 -18.04 14.86 -16.79
C LYS A 782 -19.37 14.21 -16.40
N THR A 783 -20.22 14.94 -15.69
CA THR A 783 -21.53 14.46 -15.22
C THR A 783 -22.45 14.13 -16.39
N ASP A 784 -22.50 14.99 -17.40
CA ASP A 784 -23.34 14.79 -18.59
C ASP A 784 -22.89 13.56 -19.39
N THR A 785 -21.58 13.37 -19.56
CA THR A 785 -21.00 12.18 -20.21
C THR A 785 -21.33 10.90 -19.42
N ALA A 786 -21.19 10.93 -18.08
CA ALA A 786 -21.51 9.78 -17.23
C ALA A 786 -23.00 9.43 -17.24
N VAL A 787 -23.89 10.42 -17.15
CA VAL A 787 -25.34 10.21 -17.24
C VAL A 787 -25.74 9.65 -18.61
N GLN A 788 -25.09 10.08 -19.69
CA GLN A 788 -25.39 9.54 -21.02
C GLN A 788 -24.93 8.08 -21.19
N ILE A 789 -23.77 7.69 -20.64
CA ILE A 789 -23.35 6.28 -20.58
C ILE A 789 -24.41 5.43 -19.86
N LEU A 790 -24.88 5.89 -18.70
CA LEU A 790 -25.92 5.22 -17.92
C LEU A 790 -27.24 5.10 -18.69
N ASN A 791 -27.65 6.15 -19.41
CA ASN A 791 -28.87 6.17 -20.23
C ASN A 791 -28.80 5.14 -21.37
N VAL A 792 -27.67 5.09 -22.09
CA VAL A 792 -27.46 4.13 -23.19
C VAL A 792 -27.40 2.70 -22.65
N LEU A 793 -26.68 2.44 -21.54
CA LEU A 793 -26.65 1.11 -20.90
C LEU A 793 -28.02 0.67 -20.40
N TYR A 794 -28.77 1.54 -19.74
CA TYR A 794 -30.11 1.23 -19.23
C TYR A 794 -31.07 0.76 -20.34
N HIS A 795 -30.97 1.35 -21.53
CA HIS A 795 -31.82 1.01 -22.67
C HIS A 795 -31.31 -0.16 -23.52
N ASN A 796 -30.00 -0.37 -23.65
CA ASN A 796 -29.43 -1.46 -24.46
C ASN A 796 -29.23 -2.76 -23.65
N CYS A 797 -29.06 -2.67 -22.33
CA CYS A 797 -28.76 -3.80 -21.45
C CYS A 797 -29.75 -3.89 -20.25
N PRO A 798 -31.08 -4.00 -20.49
CA PRO A 798 -32.10 -3.88 -19.45
C PRO A 798 -32.11 -5.00 -18.38
N SER A 799 -31.34 -6.08 -18.59
CA SER A 799 -31.12 -7.15 -17.61
C SER A 799 -29.95 -6.89 -16.66
N GLN A 800 -29.08 -5.92 -16.97
CA GLN A 800 -27.92 -5.56 -16.16
C GLN A 800 -28.29 -4.55 -15.05
N ARG A 801 -27.35 -4.33 -14.13
CA ARG A 801 -27.46 -3.31 -13.07
C ARG A 801 -26.16 -2.54 -13.01
N THR A 802 -26.24 -1.22 -12.87
CA THR A 802 -25.06 -0.37 -12.73
C THR A 802 -24.90 0.11 -11.28
N LEU A 803 -23.72 -0.08 -10.73
CA LEU A 803 -23.32 0.49 -9.44
C LEU A 803 -22.62 1.83 -9.70
N ILE A 804 -23.07 2.89 -9.03
CA ILE A 804 -22.45 4.22 -9.09
C ILE A 804 -21.80 4.48 -7.74
N ILE A 805 -20.52 4.87 -7.75
CA ILE A 805 -19.73 5.18 -6.56
C ILE A 805 -19.17 6.59 -6.74
N THR A 806 -19.37 7.45 -5.75
CA THR A 806 -18.87 8.83 -5.72
C THR A 806 -18.21 9.12 -4.37
N HIS A 807 -17.23 10.02 -4.35
CA HIS A 807 -16.60 10.47 -3.10
C HIS A 807 -17.51 11.42 -2.29
N SER A 808 -18.42 12.14 -2.97
CA SER A 808 -19.39 13.05 -2.35
C SER A 808 -20.82 12.67 -2.71
N ASN A 809 -21.74 12.93 -1.79
CA ASN A 809 -23.19 12.89 -2.03
C ASN A 809 -23.66 14.07 -2.90
#